data_AF-A0A7L6BA36-F1
#
_entry.id   AF-A0A7L6BA36-F1
#
_cell.length_a   1.000
_cell.length_b   1.000
_cell.length_c   1.000
_cell.angle_alpha   90.00
_cell.angle_beta   90.00
_cell.angle_gamma   90.00
#
_symmetry.space_group_name_H-M   'P 1'
#
loop_
_entity.id
_entity.type
_entity.pdbx_description
1 polymer ?
#
loop_
_entity_poly.entity_id
_entity_poly.type
_entity_poly.pdbx_seq_one_letter_code
_entity_poly.pdbx_strand_id
1 'polypeptide(L)'
;MARSGTPDQPITIRNTADSAAAISGPTAGVVIDGQHDIVLQDLWVMKLADLPAVDLRDAAGITVQGGVFSMSDASTAPLARLAGVTRSTLTGFRASGAAVVDGLILDDATTDVEVRSVIVSSPPVYGRHENSVGIRVDGPGNRLVNNVVNGFSGAGVALGPEAADTVVVNTQMTAGGGFGIHNHGALRTAITNNTVQSRCRDGIRVDGASTGTSIQNNMLMTNGSNRNSYCDKTDGWGAEIALFDDSGKRVTVDYNNTMHLYDPAFYSWNGLGMMLVAFRDTSGQAKHDKEVSDYRDREDSANSAAPGYLTTDRIGAGRADNPAVPNTGAGPVTYADRGAFETLGSPTAALDIALDLGASSVTLDASASTPGFVPLTTYVFDFGDGTVVTQAKPVASHTYARAGNYEVTIKVSGSDQRVATVVRPVGVLPRTGTVGLLALQNLRYTSAAQAGASAQADQPALGADGQFDLADAGNGQVALLSRATNRYLSVSATVLAVSTAVGPNETFVLLRNTDGTISLKATVNSRYVGVSSTVELTAIAPGITNAEKFYRVNVADANRTLKATVNGRYVSAESAGAKPLIANRATAGPWETFDLADLGSGQVGVFAHANNRFVCADNVGLNPLIANRTSAGAWEKFTVTRNADGTTSLKATINSRYVSADNVGTNPLIANRATIGLWEKFTLAG
;
A
#
# COMPACT_ATOMS: atom_id res chain seq x y z
N MET A 1 8.91 -53.04 -19.09
CA MET A 1 8.96 -52.82 -17.63
C MET A 1 9.62 -51.47 -17.42
N ALA A 2 8.96 -50.52 -16.75
CA ALA A 2 9.61 -49.26 -16.39
C ALA A 2 10.79 -49.57 -15.46
N ARG A 3 11.99 -49.11 -15.82
CA ARG A 3 13.20 -49.26 -15.00
C ARG A 3 13.33 -47.98 -14.17
N SER A 4 13.08 -48.07 -12.87
CA SER A 4 13.44 -47.01 -11.92
C SER A 4 14.95 -46.95 -11.73
N GLY A 5 15.47 -45.80 -11.27
CA GLY A 5 16.92 -45.60 -11.07
C GLY A 5 17.64 -45.22 -12.36
N THR A 6 16.99 -44.37 -13.16
CA THR A 6 17.60 -43.73 -14.34
C THR A 6 17.43 -42.22 -14.21
N PRO A 7 18.21 -41.39 -14.91
CA PRO A 7 18.05 -39.93 -14.87
C PRO A 7 16.62 -39.46 -15.20
N ASP A 8 15.92 -40.14 -16.11
CA ASP A 8 14.55 -39.81 -16.51
C ASP A 8 13.49 -40.36 -15.54
N GLN A 9 13.84 -41.35 -14.71
CA GLN A 9 12.95 -42.02 -13.76
C GLN A 9 13.72 -42.38 -12.48
N PRO A 10 14.12 -41.37 -11.67
CA PRO A 10 14.91 -41.61 -10.46
C PRO A 10 14.07 -42.29 -9.38
N ILE A 11 14.74 -42.92 -8.42
CA ILE A 11 14.07 -43.43 -7.22
C ILE A 11 13.76 -42.24 -6.30
N THR A 12 12.49 -41.99 -6.01
CA THR A 12 12.09 -40.86 -5.15
C THR A 12 11.67 -41.33 -3.76
N ILE A 13 12.36 -40.84 -2.74
CA ILE A 13 12.01 -40.98 -1.33
C ILE A 13 11.53 -39.61 -0.83
N ARG A 14 10.27 -39.52 -0.42
CA ARG A 14 9.66 -38.24 -0.06
C ARG A 14 8.71 -38.31 1.13
N ASN A 15 8.55 -37.19 1.82
CA ASN A 15 7.37 -36.96 2.65
C ASN A 15 6.14 -36.72 1.75
N THR A 16 4.96 -37.17 2.17
CA THR A 16 3.71 -36.82 1.47
C THR A 16 3.21 -35.45 1.93
N ALA A 17 2.48 -34.72 1.09
CA ALA A 17 2.05 -33.34 1.36
C ALA A 17 1.28 -33.16 2.68
N ASP A 18 0.68 -34.24 3.21
CA ASP A 18 -0.11 -34.24 4.45
C ASP A 18 0.62 -34.87 5.65
N SER A 19 1.88 -35.30 5.50
CA SER A 19 2.64 -35.94 6.58
C SER A 19 3.77 -35.07 7.11
N ALA A 20 3.71 -34.72 8.40
CA ALA A 20 4.83 -34.16 9.16
C ALA A 20 5.70 -35.28 9.77
N ALA A 21 5.78 -36.44 9.10
CA ALA A 21 6.49 -37.60 9.62
C ALA A 21 7.99 -37.26 9.69
N ALA A 22 8.55 -37.35 10.90
CA ALA A 22 9.96 -37.11 11.16
C ALA A 22 10.65 -38.42 11.50
N ILE A 23 11.83 -38.65 10.90
CA ILE A 23 12.77 -39.65 11.35
C ILE A 23 13.51 -39.03 12.54
N SER A 24 13.41 -39.61 13.74
CA SER A 24 13.98 -39.00 14.93
C SER A 24 14.75 -39.98 15.80
N GLY A 25 15.87 -39.52 16.34
CA GLY A 25 16.77 -40.29 17.19
C GLY A 25 18.24 -39.97 16.88
N PRO A 26 19.16 -40.38 17.77
CA PRO A 26 20.58 -40.04 17.66
C PRO A 26 21.23 -40.59 16.37
N THR A 27 20.70 -41.69 15.84
CA THR A 27 21.13 -42.35 14.59
C THR A 27 20.17 -42.11 13.41
N ALA A 28 19.21 -41.19 13.54
CA ALA A 28 18.28 -40.87 12.47
C ALA A 28 19.00 -40.23 11.29
N GLY A 29 18.74 -40.69 10.07
CA GLY A 29 19.36 -40.14 8.87
C GLY A 29 19.10 -41.02 7.65
N VAL A 30 19.59 -40.56 6.51
CA VAL A 30 19.56 -41.31 5.24
C VAL A 30 20.99 -41.54 4.77
N VAL A 31 21.31 -42.80 4.48
CA VAL A 31 22.58 -43.19 3.87
C VAL A 31 22.30 -43.67 2.46
N ILE A 32 23.05 -43.13 1.50
CA ILE A 32 23.08 -43.61 0.12
C ILE A 32 24.52 -43.96 -0.20
N ASP A 33 24.78 -45.22 -0.50
CA ASP A 33 26.13 -45.76 -0.69
C ASP A 33 26.20 -46.56 -1.99
N GLY A 34 27.07 -46.14 -2.92
CA GLY A 34 27.29 -46.80 -4.21
C GLY A 34 26.09 -46.75 -5.17
N GLN A 35 25.10 -45.86 -4.93
CA GLN A 35 23.88 -45.76 -5.74
C GLN A 35 23.86 -44.49 -6.60
N HIS A 36 22.96 -44.47 -7.57
CA HIS A 36 22.76 -43.31 -8.43
C HIS A 36 21.30 -43.01 -8.74
N ASP A 37 21.04 -41.78 -9.20
CA ASP A 37 19.73 -41.30 -9.66
C ASP A 37 18.62 -41.47 -8.60
N ILE A 38 18.86 -40.88 -7.42
CA ILE A 38 17.94 -40.90 -6.27
C ILE A 38 17.54 -39.46 -5.92
N VAL A 39 16.25 -39.26 -5.70
CA VAL A 39 15.67 -38.01 -5.20
C VAL A 39 15.24 -38.19 -3.75
N LEU A 40 15.78 -37.36 -2.85
CA LEU A 40 15.31 -37.18 -1.49
C LEU A 40 14.51 -35.86 -1.43
N GLN A 41 13.24 -35.92 -1.04
CA GLN A 41 12.36 -34.75 -1.08
C GLN A 41 11.65 -34.51 0.26
N ASP A 42 11.81 -33.30 0.80
CA ASP A 42 11.12 -32.79 1.98
C ASP A 42 11.23 -33.67 3.23
N LEU A 43 12.38 -34.33 3.41
CA LEU A 43 12.65 -35.19 4.56
C LEU A 43 12.84 -34.37 5.85
N TRP A 44 12.26 -34.85 6.94
CA TRP A 44 12.39 -34.25 8.26
C TRP A 44 13.16 -35.20 9.17
N VAL A 45 14.38 -34.81 9.56
CA VAL A 45 15.24 -35.59 10.44
C VAL A 45 15.57 -34.76 11.68
N MET A 46 15.24 -35.28 12.87
CA MET A 46 15.33 -34.51 14.11
C MET A 46 16.00 -35.27 15.25
N LYS A 47 16.63 -34.54 16.17
CA LYS A 47 17.35 -35.11 17.33
C LYS A 47 18.54 -35.98 16.95
N LEU A 48 19.25 -35.58 15.90
CA LEU A 48 20.51 -36.21 15.50
C LEU A 48 21.61 -35.96 16.52
N ALA A 49 22.50 -36.94 16.70
CA ALA A 49 23.67 -36.81 17.57
C ALA A 49 24.88 -37.61 17.07
N ASP A 50 24.68 -38.82 16.54
CA ASP A 50 25.77 -39.77 16.30
C ASP A 50 26.22 -39.84 14.83
N LEU A 51 25.32 -39.53 13.88
CA LEU A 51 25.52 -39.73 12.45
C LEU A 51 25.02 -38.53 11.63
N PRO A 52 25.52 -38.35 10.39
CA PRO A 52 24.97 -37.35 9.50
C PRO A 52 23.52 -37.63 9.15
N ALA A 53 22.76 -36.56 8.97
CA ALA A 53 21.37 -36.63 8.57
C ALA A 53 21.22 -37.08 7.10
N VAL A 54 22.18 -36.67 6.28
CA VAL A 54 22.33 -37.09 4.89
C VAL A 54 23.78 -37.51 4.70
N ASP A 55 24.02 -38.79 4.44
CA ASP A 55 25.34 -39.36 4.23
C ASP A 55 25.38 -40.02 2.85
N LEU A 56 25.97 -39.33 1.90
CA LEU A 56 26.08 -39.77 0.51
C LEU A 56 27.53 -40.23 0.28
N ARG A 57 27.68 -41.46 -0.20
CA ARG A 57 28.99 -42.11 -0.37
C ARG A 57 29.06 -42.80 -1.72
N ASP A 58 30.13 -42.55 -2.46
CA ASP A 58 30.40 -43.18 -3.76
C ASP A 58 29.16 -43.15 -4.70
N ALA A 59 28.43 -42.04 -4.67
CA ALA A 59 27.11 -41.90 -5.26
C ALA A 59 27.09 -40.85 -6.38
N ALA A 60 26.15 -40.97 -7.31
CA ALA A 60 26.07 -40.03 -8.44
C ALA A 60 24.63 -39.69 -8.84
N GLY A 61 24.37 -38.48 -9.34
CA GLY A 61 23.00 -38.14 -9.76
C GLY A 61 22.02 -38.03 -8.58
N ILE A 62 22.49 -37.64 -7.40
CA ILE A 62 21.64 -37.51 -6.21
C ILE A 62 21.04 -36.12 -6.16
N THR A 63 19.73 -36.05 -5.94
CA THR A 63 19.00 -34.79 -5.78
C THR A 63 18.36 -34.74 -4.40
N VAL A 64 18.79 -33.80 -3.56
CA VAL A 64 18.14 -33.48 -2.29
C VAL A 64 17.35 -32.19 -2.46
N GLN A 65 16.05 -32.21 -2.21
CA GLN A 65 15.15 -31.08 -2.36
C GLN A 65 14.38 -30.83 -1.06
N GLY A 66 14.56 -29.64 -0.48
CA GLY A 66 13.88 -29.24 0.75
C GLY A 66 14.33 -30.06 1.96
N GLY A 67 13.49 -30.05 3.00
CA GLY A 67 13.71 -30.80 4.23
C GLY A 67 14.34 -30.01 5.38
N VAL A 68 14.21 -30.57 6.59
CA VAL A 68 14.68 -29.99 7.86
C VAL A 68 15.50 -31.04 8.60
N PHE A 69 16.73 -30.68 8.94
CA PHE A 69 17.72 -31.56 9.57
C PHE A 69 18.23 -30.88 10.84
N SER A 70 17.90 -31.43 12.01
CA SER A 70 18.14 -30.76 13.29
C SER A 70 18.85 -31.63 14.32
N MET A 71 20.03 -31.21 14.77
CA MET A 71 20.76 -31.86 15.86
C MET A 71 20.30 -31.34 17.22
N SER A 72 20.04 -32.24 18.16
CA SER A 72 19.51 -31.89 19.49
C SER A 72 20.59 -31.36 20.43
N ASP A 73 21.83 -31.81 20.27
CA ASP A 73 22.95 -31.52 21.17
C ASP A 73 24.24 -31.24 20.36
N ALA A 74 25.35 -30.99 21.07
CA ALA A 74 26.67 -30.92 20.46
C ALA A 74 26.99 -32.23 19.75
N SER A 75 27.38 -32.16 18.48
CA SER A 75 27.67 -33.34 17.67
C SER A 75 28.95 -33.17 16.88
N THR A 76 29.74 -34.23 16.87
CA THR A 76 31.00 -34.36 16.14
C THR A 76 30.80 -34.87 14.71
N ALA A 77 29.61 -35.39 14.39
CA ALA A 77 29.26 -35.75 13.03
C ALA A 77 28.83 -34.51 12.24
N PRO A 78 29.14 -34.42 10.93
CA PRO A 78 28.59 -33.36 10.11
C PRO A 78 27.07 -33.51 9.96
N LEU A 79 26.32 -32.41 9.76
CA LEU A 79 24.88 -32.51 9.44
C LEU A 79 24.66 -33.26 8.13
N ALA A 80 25.48 -32.97 7.11
CA ALA A 80 25.46 -33.65 5.83
C ALA A 80 26.88 -33.93 5.35
N ARG A 81 27.10 -35.13 4.81
CA ARG A 81 28.38 -35.57 4.27
C ARG A 81 28.20 -36.12 2.87
N LEU A 82 29.03 -35.63 1.97
CA LEU A 82 29.20 -36.11 0.61
C LEU A 82 30.64 -36.59 0.48
N ALA A 83 30.79 -37.90 0.28
CA ALA A 83 32.08 -38.54 0.08
C ALA A 83 32.11 -39.25 -1.28
N GLY A 84 33.01 -38.84 -2.18
CA GLY A 84 33.07 -39.39 -3.54
C GLY A 84 31.78 -39.18 -4.35
N VAL A 85 31.07 -38.07 -4.12
CA VAL A 85 29.77 -37.80 -4.77
C VAL A 85 29.94 -37.01 -6.06
N THR A 86 29.19 -37.36 -7.11
CA THR A 86 29.24 -36.66 -8.40
C THR A 86 27.89 -36.30 -8.99
N ARG A 87 27.84 -35.29 -9.89
CA ARG A 87 26.65 -34.91 -10.67
C ARG A 87 25.39 -34.75 -9.80
N SER A 88 25.51 -34.07 -8.66
CA SER A 88 24.46 -34.08 -7.63
C SER A 88 24.05 -32.67 -7.22
N THR A 89 22.83 -32.52 -6.72
CA THR A 89 22.28 -31.21 -6.32
C THR A 89 21.63 -31.27 -4.95
N LEU A 90 21.97 -30.34 -4.08
CA LEU A 90 21.32 -30.13 -2.80
C LEU A 90 20.63 -28.77 -2.82
N THR A 91 19.30 -28.75 -2.80
CA THR A 91 18.52 -27.52 -2.94
C THR A 91 17.54 -27.32 -1.80
N GLY A 92 17.55 -26.14 -1.17
CA GLY A 92 16.48 -25.72 -0.25
C GLY A 92 16.42 -26.44 1.10
N PHE A 93 17.41 -27.27 1.43
CA PHE A 93 17.46 -27.95 2.72
C PHE A 93 17.87 -26.99 3.84
N ARG A 94 17.31 -27.20 5.04
CA ARG A 94 17.64 -26.44 6.24
C ARG A 94 18.30 -27.35 7.27
N ALA A 95 19.51 -27.00 7.68
CA ALA A 95 20.28 -27.76 8.65
C ALA A 95 20.69 -26.87 9.83
N SER A 96 20.34 -27.30 11.04
CA SER A 96 20.66 -26.57 12.26
C SER A 96 21.01 -27.46 13.45
N GLY A 97 21.73 -26.91 14.44
CA GLY A 97 22.00 -27.61 15.70
C GLY A 97 22.59 -26.69 16.76
N ALA A 98 22.58 -27.12 18.02
CA ALA A 98 23.03 -26.30 19.16
C ALA A 98 24.56 -26.07 19.20
N ALA A 99 25.35 -27.03 18.72
CA ALA A 99 26.80 -26.93 18.53
C ALA A 99 27.25 -27.95 17.48
N VAL A 100 27.18 -27.54 16.21
CA VAL A 100 27.50 -28.39 15.05
C VAL A 100 28.97 -28.22 14.72
N VAL A 101 29.75 -29.31 14.72
CA VAL A 101 31.17 -29.25 14.32
C VAL A 101 31.30 -28.97 12.83
N ASP A 102 30.55 -29.65 11.96
CA ASP A 102 30.53 -29.34 10.54
C ASP A 102 29.08 -29.36 10.01
N GLY A 103 28.69 -28.35 9.24
CA GLY A 103 27.37 -28.34 8.61
C GLY A 103 27.33 -29.30 7.43
N LEU A 104 27.94 -28.92 6.32
CA LEU A 104 27.99 -29.71 5.10
C LEU A 104 29.44 -29.95 4.68
N ILE A 105 29.82 -31.20 4.44
CA ILE A 105 31.15 -31.56 3.96
C ILE A 105 31.05 -32.19 2.57
N LEU A 106 31.84 -31.67 1.63
CA LEU A 106 32.15 -32.27 0.34
C LEU A 106 33.64 -32.61 0.36
N ASP A 107 33.97 -33.90 0.35
CA ASP A 107 35.37 -34.35 0.39
C ASP A 107 36.15 -34.10 -0.90
N ASP A 108 37.43 -34.49 -0.92
CA ASP A 108 38.36 -34.31 -2.03
C ASP A 108 37.96 -35.09 -3.30
N ALA A 109 37.25 -36.21 -3.15
CA ALA A 109 36.70 -37.00 -4.25
C ALA A 109 35.35 -36.48 -4.79
N THR A 110 34.70 -35.54 -4.10
CA THR A 110 33.40 -35.00 -4.48
C THR A 110 33.54 -33.90 -5.55
N THR A 111 32.85 -34.04 -6.68
CA THR A 111 32.92 -33.10 -7.81
C THR A 111 31.59 -32.91 -8.52
N ASP A 112 31.39 -31.79 -9.22
CA ASP A 112 30.15 -31.50 -9.94
C ASP A 112 28.91 -31.56 -9.03
N VAL A 113 29.04 -31.02 -7.82
CA VAL A 113 27.94 -30.86 -6.87
C VAL A 113 27.53 -29.40 -6.77
N GLU A 114 26.23 -29.14 -6.92
CA GLU A 114 25.64 -27.83 -6.67
C GLU A 114 24.86 -27.82 -5.34
N VAL A 115 25.30 -26.98 -4.42
CA VAL A 115 24.63 -26.67 -3.15
C VAL A 115 23.92 -25.33 -3.31
N ARG A 116 22.59 -25.36 -3.41
CA ARG A 116 21.77 -24.20 -3.78
C ARG A 116 20.72 -23.85 -2.72
N SER A 117 20.63 -22.59 -2.33
CA SER A 117 19.57 -22.09 -1.44
C SER A 117 19.47 -22.88 -0.13
N VAL A 118 20.60 -23.39 0.34
CA VAL A 118 20.72 -24.15 1.57
C VAL A 118 20.90 -23.20 2.73
N ILE A 119 20.27 -23.52 3.86
CA ILE A 119 20.47 -22.80 5.12
C ILE A 119 21.21 -23.72 6.08
N VAL A 120 22.41 -23.32 6.48
CA VAL A 120 23.20 -24.00 7.51
C VAL A 120 23.40 -23.05 8.68
N SER A 121 22.96 -23.44 9.87
CA SER A 121 23.05 -22.57 11.05
C SER A 121 23.47 -23.28 12.33
N SER A 122 24.32 -22.62 13.09
CA SER A 122 24.65 -22.96 14.48
C SER A 122 24.62 -21.68 15.32
N PRO A 123 24.24 -21.73 16.61
CA PRO A 123 24.51 -20.63 17.51
C PRO A 123 26.02 -20.29 17.51
N PRO A 124 26.40 -19.00 17.54
CA PRO A 124 27.80 -18.63 17.70
C PRO A 124 28.30 -19.06 19.07
N VAL A 125 29.37 -19.86 19.09
CA VAL A 125 29.99 -20.34 20.33
C VAL A 125 30.89 -19.25 20.94
N TYR A 126 30.77 -19.03 22.24
CA TYR A 126 31.50 -17.97 22.96
C TYR A 126 32.93 -18.40 23.33
N GLY A 127 33.92 -17.59 22.95
CA GLY A 127 35.27 -17.61 23.54
C GLY A 127 36.06 -18.92 23.40
N ARG A 128 35.69 -19.80 22.46
CA ARG A 128 36.47 -20.99 22.10
C ARG A 128 36.67 -21.04 20.59
N HIS A 129 37.89 -21.35 20.16
CA HIS A 129 38.20 -21.81 18.80
C HIS A 129 37.73 -23.25 18.61
N GLU A 130 36.43 -23.51 18.74
CA GLU A 130 35.89 -24.74 18.15
C GLU A 130 36.00 -24.55 16.63
N ASN A 131 36.76 -25.39 15.93
CA ASN A 131 37.04 -25.22 14.50
C ASN A 131 35.85 -25.67 13.63
N SER A 132 34.65 -25.17 13.95
CA SER A 132 33.44 -25.57 13.24
C SER A 132 33.33 -24.91 11.87
N VAL A 133 32.87 -25.65 10.86
CA VAL A 133 32.72 -25.14 9.50
C VAL A 133 31.28 -25.28 9.02
N GLY A 134 30.72 -24.22 8.46
CA GLY A 134 29.37 -24.26 7.90
C GLY A 134 29.30 -25.16 6.67
N ILE A 135 30.10 -24.85 5.63
CA ILE A 135 30.23 -25.67 4.43
C ILE A 135 31.72 -25.83 4.11
N ARG A 136 32.19 -27.08 4.07
CA ARG A 136 33.54 -27.46 3.68
C ARG A 136 33.52 -28.07 2.28
N VAL A 137 34.43 -27.61 1.43
CA VAL A 137 34.61 -28.12 0.07
C VAL A 137 36.08 -28.43 -0.14
N ASP A 138 36.41 -29.71 -0.22
CA ASP A 138 37.77 -30.18 -0.44
C ASP A 138 38.00 -30.68 -1.88
N GLY A 139 36.93 -31.04 -2.62
CA GLY A 139 37.01 -31.50 -4.01
C GLY A 139 36.73 -30.43 -5.07
N PRO A 140 37.09 -30.68 -6.35
CA PRO A 140 37.00 -29.69 -7.42
C PRO A 140 35.62 -29.60 -8.10
N GLY A 141 35.35 -28.49 -8.78
CA GLY A 141 34.18 -28.31 -9.64
C GLY A 141 32.84 -28.15 -8.90
N ASN A 142 32.87 -27.82 -7.62
CA ASN A 142 31.67 -27.68 -6.79
C ASN A 142 31.15 -26.24 -6.76
N ARG A 143 29.84 -26.08 -6.60
CA ARG A 143 29.16 -24.77 -6.65
C ARG A 143 28.31 -24.53 -5.42
N LEU A 144 28.57 -23.45 -4.71
CA LEU A 144 27.78 -22.94 -3.59
C LEU A 144 27.00 -21.71 -4.06
N VAL A 145 25.69 -21.85 -4.26
CA VAL A 145 24.83 -20.85 -4.89
C VAL A 145 23.70 -20.43 -3.95
N ASN A 146 23.52 -19.13 -3.72
CA ASN A 146 22.35 -18.58 -2.99
C ASN A 146 22.21 -19.09 -1.53
N ASN A 147 23.28 -19.55 -0.90
CA ASN A 147 23.22 -20.18 0.42
C ASN A 147 23.16 -19.16 1.57
N VAL A 148 22.77 -19.64 2.76
CA VAL A 148 22.83 -18.88 4.02
C VAL A 148 23.64 -19.69 5.02
N VAL A 149 24.68 -19.09 5.60
CA VAL A 149 25.55 -19.73 6.60
C VAL A 149 25.70 -18.86 7.84
N ASN A 150 25.32 -19.39 9.01
CA ASN A 150 25.28 -18.59 10.25
C ASN A 150 26.03 -19.24 11.42
N GLY A 151 26.84 -18.43 12.12
CA GLY A 151 27.34 -18.68 13.48
C GLY A 151 28.55 -19.60 13.67
N PHE A 152 29.04 -20.28 12.63
CA PHE A 152 30.20 -21.18 12.73
C PHE A 152 31.49 -20.48 13.19
N SER A 153 32.30 -21.15 14.01
CA SER A 153 33.45 -20.59 14.74
C SER A 153 34.82 -20.82 14.08
N GLY A 154 34.94 -21.74 13.13
CA GLY A 154 36.12 -21.91 12.28
C GLY A 154 35.99 -21.11 10.97
N ALA A 155 35.01 -21.46 10.14
CA ALA A 155 34.68 -20.72 8.92
C ALA A 155 33.20 -20.84 8.57
N GLY A 156 32.63 -19.84 7.90
CA GLY A 156 31.33 -20.01 7.23
C GLY A 156 31.47 -21.00 6.07
N VAL A 157 32.37 -20.69 5.14
CA VAL A 157 32.80 -21.61 4.08
C VAL A 157 34.31 -21.82 4.18
N ALA A 158 34.75 -23.07 4.13
CA ALA A 158 36.17 -23.44 4.03
C ALA A 158 36.42 -24.21 2.73
N LEU A 159 37.47 -23.82 2.01
CA LEU A 159 37.91 -24.48 0.79
C LEU A 159 39.31 -25.05 1.01
N GLY A 160 39.46 -26.36 0.81
CA GLY A 160 40.71 -27.09 0.99
C GLY A 160 41.67 -26.99 -0.21
N PRO A 161 42.92 -27.47 -0.06
CA PRO A 161 43.96 -27.35 -1.09
C PRO A 161 43.71 -28.18 -2.36
N GLU A 162 42.95 -29.28 -2.26
CA GLU A 162 42.57 -30.11 -3.40
C GLU A 162 41.37 -29.55 -4.18
N ALA A 163 40.68 -28.55 -3.62
CA ALA A 163 39.56 -27.92 -4.29
C ALA A 163 40.06 -27.05 -5.46
N ALA A 164 39.32 -27.06 -6.55
CA ALA A 164 39.59 -26.21 -7.69
C ALA A 164 38.31 -25.89 -8.45
N ASP A 165 38.28 -24.76 -9.16
CA ASP A 165 37.11 -24.34 -9.98
C ASP A 165 35.82 -24.23 -9.15
N THR A 166 35.96 -23.97 -7.84
CA THR A 166 34.84 -23.82 -6.92
C THR A 166 34.20 -22.44 -7.09
N VAL A 167 32.87 -22.39 -7.11
CA VAL A 167 32.12 -21.12 -7.15
C VAL A 167 31.40 -20.92 -5.84
N VAL A 168 31.63 -19.79 -5.18
CA VAL A 168 30.88 -19.31 -4.02
C VAL A 168 30.18 -18.02 -4.42
N VAL A 169 28.87 -18.11 -4.68
CA VAL A 169 28.10 -17.00 -5.23
C VAL A 169 26.78 -16.74 -4.51
N ASN A 170 26.41 -15.47 -4.37
CA ASN A 170 25.16 -15.03 -3.72
C ASN A 170 24.99 -15.62 -2.30
N THR A 171 26.08 -15.97 -1.63
CA THR A 171 26.02 -16.57 -0.29
C THR A 171 25.96 -15.46 0.74
N GLN A 172 25.00 -15.56 1.65
CA GLN A 172 24.87 -14.69 2.80
C GLN A 172 25.47 -15.36 4.03
N MET A 173 26.38 -14.67 4.71
CA MET A 173 27.00 -15.15 5.93
C MET A 173 26.84 -14.14 7.05
N THR A 174 26.34 -14.58 8.19
CA THR A 174 26.15 -13.70 9.35
C THR A 174 26.63 -14.34 10.64
N ALA A 175 27.33 -13.54 11.45
CA ALA A 175 27.85 -13.91 12.78
C ALA A 175 28.80 -15.11 12.79
N GLY A 176 29.57 -15.28 13.87
CA GLY A 176 30.43 -16.45 14.13
C GLY A 176 31.89 -16.11 14.42
N GLY A 177 32.53 -17.02 15.16
CA GLY A 177 33.86 -16.84 15.77
C GLY A 177 35.07 -16.83 14.83
N GLY A 178 34.90 -17.27 13.58
CA GLY A 178 36.01 -17.50 12.66
C GLY A 178 35.92 -16.67 11.37
N PHE A 179 36.49 -17.19 10.29
CA PHE A 179 36.51 -16.53 8.97
C PHE A 179 35.14 -16.59 8.29
N GLY A 180 34.77 -15.63 7.45
CA GLY A 180 33.58 -15.78 6.61
C GLY A 180 33.80 -16.86 5.55
N ILE A 181 34.60 -16.53 4.54
CA ILE A 181 35.06 -17.46 3.50
C ILE A 181 36.56 -17.64 3.67
N HIS A 182 37.03 -18.87 3.86
CA HIS A 182 38.44 -19.20 3.93
C HIS A 182 38.83 -20.08 2.74
N ASN A 183 39.60 -19.53 1.81
CA ASN A 183 40.23 -20.29 0.74
C ASN A 183 41.67 -20.65 1.14
N HIS A 184 41.89 -21.90 1.54
CA HIS A 184 43.17 -22.44 1.98
C HIS A 184 43.82 -23.31 0.90
N GLY A 185 44.23 -22.67 -0.20
CA GLY A 185 44.98 -23.29 -1.27
C GLY A 185 44.17 -23.63 -2.53
N ALA A 186 42.84 -23.51 -2.52
CA ALA A 186 41.98 -23.91 -3.63
C ALA A 186 42.20 -23.05 -4.88
N LEU A 187 42.35 -23.71 -6.03
CA LEU A 187 42.70 -23.06 -7.29
C LEU A 187 41.47 -22.54 -8.04
N ARG A 188 41.60 -21.44 -8.79
CA ARG A 188 40.57 -20.92 -9.71
C ARG A 188 39.19 -20.73 -9.05
N THR A 189 39.18 -20.38 -7.77
CA THR A 189 37.94 -20.17 -7.02
C THR A 189 37.29 -18.84 -7.41
N ALA A 190 35.99 -18.84 -7.68
CA ALA A 190 35.20 -17.63 -7.86
C ALA A 190 34.44 -17.29 -6.58
N ILE A 191 34.76 -16.17 -5.94
CA ILE A 191 34.07 -15.64 -4.76
C ILE A 191 33.35 -14.36 -5.19
N THR A 192 32.07 -14.49 -5.54
CA THR A 192 31.34 -13.43 -6.24
C THR A 192 29.98 -13.12 -5.65
N ASN A 193 29.63 -11.83 -5.52
CA ASN A 193 28.32 -11.41 -5.05
C ASN A 193 27.94 -12.00 -3.67
N ASN A 194 28.89 -12.19 -2.76
CA ASN A 194 28.58 -12.66 -1.41
C ASN A 194 28.36 -11.48 -0.46
N THR A 195 27.53 -11.69 0.56
CA THR A 195 27.41 -10.75 1.68
C THR A 195 27.93 -11.43 2.93
N VAL A 196 29.04 -10.93 3.49
CA VAL A 196 29.66 -11.50 4.70
C VAL A 196 29.65 -10.46 5.80
N GLN A 197 29.09 -10.81 6.95
CA GLN A 197 28.88 -9.86 8.02
C GLN A 197 29.20 -10.42 9.41
N SER A 198 29.79 -9.56 10.25
CA SER A 198 29.98 -9.77 11.70
C SER A 198 30.77 -11.03 12.07
N ARG A 199 31.76 -11.38 11.24
CA ARG A 199 32.76 -12.42 11.52
C ARG A 199 33.83 -11.89 12.48
N CYS A 200 34.23 -12.70 13.45
CA CYS A 200 35.22 -12.28 14.44
C CYS A 200 36.63 -12.21 13.85
N ARG A 201 36.93 -13.07 12.87
CA ARG A 201 38.15 -13.02 12.06
C ARG A 201 37.83 -12.48 10.66
N ASP A 202 38.76 -12.68 9.73
CA ASP A 202 38.67 -12.10 8.38
C ASP A 202 37.32 -12.40 7.69
N GLY A 203 36.78 -11.41 6.97
CA GLY A 203 35.57 -11.61 6.18
C GLY A 203 35.80 -12.63 5.06
N ILE A 204 36.80 -12.36 4.22
CA ILE A 204 37.34 -13.30 3.24
C ILE A 204 38.84 -13.46 3.50
N ARG A 205 39.28 -14.69 3.74
CA ARG A 205 40.69 -15.05 3.88
C ARG A 205 41.13 -15.90 2.71
N VAL A 206 42.25 -15.54 2.08
CA VAL A 206 42.90 -16.35 1.06
C VAL A 206 44.37 -16.54 1.40
N ASP A 207 44.81 -17.79 1.45
CA ASP A 207 46.18 -18.18 1.77
C ASP A 207 46.57 -19.48 1.07
N GLY A 208 47.81 -19.96 1.25
CA GLY A 208 48.34 -21.08 0.48
C GLY A 208 48.49 -20.81 -1.03
N ALA A 209 48.36 -21.86 -1.85
CA ALA A 209 48.59 -21.79 -3.30
C ALA A 209 47.58 -20.88 -4.02
N SER A 210 46.27 -21.13 -3.83
CA SER A 210 45.09 -20.30 -4.17
C SER A 210 45.10 -19.59 -5.52
N THR A 211 45.82 -20.13 -6.51
CA THR A 211 46.12 -19.44 -7.77
C THR A 211 44.89 -19.33 -8.66
N GLY A 212 44.67 -18.14 -9.23
CA GLY A 212 43.52 -17.87 -10.11
C GLY A 212 42.23 -17.57 -9.34
N THR A 213 42.28 -17.41 -8.02
CA THR A 213 41.10 -17.02 -7.23
C THR A 213 40.66 -15.60 -7.61
N SER A 214 39.36 -15.40 -7.76
CA SER A 214 38.74 -14.10 -8.02
C SER A 214 37.82 -13.72 -6.87
N ILE A 215 38.01 -12.51 -6.32
CA ILE A 215 37.21 -11.93 -5.24
C ILE A 215 36.56 -10.65 -5.80
N GLN A 216 35.30 -10.75 -6.22
CA GLN A 216 34.61 -9.64 -6.85
C GLN A 216 33.15 -9.48 -6.41
N ASN A 217 32.63 -8.26 -6.48
CA ASN A 217 31.23 -7.94 -6.18
C ASN A 217 30.79 -8.29 -4.75
N ASN A 218 31.71 -8.49 -3.80
CA ASN A 218 31.31 -8.86 -2.44
C ASN A 218 30.96 -7.63 -1.60
N MET A 219 30.02 -7.80 -0.67
CA MET A 219 29.67 -6.82 0.36
C MET A 219 30.10 -7.35 1.71
N LEU A 220 31.10 -6.71 2.31
CA LEU A 220 31.77 -7.18 3.53
C LEU A 220 31.54 -6.14 4.64
N MET A 221 30.97 -6.59 5.76
CA MET A 221 30.43 -5.70 6.77
C MET A 221 30.86 -6.09 8.19
N THR A 222 31.69 -5.27 8.81
CA THR A 222 32.09 -5.40 10.23
C THR A 222 32.69 -6.78 10.54
N ASN A 223 33.54 -7.29 9.64
CA ASN A 223 34.31 -8.51 9.87
C ASN A 223 35.69 -8.20 10.45
N GLY A 224 36.36 -9.19 11.04
CA GLY A 224 37.67 -8.99 11.68
C GLY A 224 37.61 -8.24 13.01
N SER A 225 36.40 -8.06 13.58
CA SER A 225 36.21 -7.37 14.85
C SER A 225 36.03 -8.33 16.01
N ASN A 226 36.89 -8.22 17.02
CA ASN A 226 36.72 -8.93 18.29
C ASN A 226 35.71 -8.24 19.24
N ARG A 227 34.95 -7.23 18.79
CA ARG A 227 34.01 -6.48 19.66
C ARG A 227 32.72 -7.23 19.97
N ASN A 228 32.23 -8.08 19.08
CA ASN A 228 31.01 -8.84 19.32
C ASN A 228 31.17 -9.76 20.54
N SER A 229 30.09 -10.00 21.29
CA SER A 229 30.12 -10.74 22.55
C SER A 229 30.57 -12.19 22.40
N TYR A 230 30.35 -12.79 21.22
CA TYR A 230 30.77 -14.15 20.88
C TYR A 230 32.21 -14.25 20.37
N CYS A 231 32.90 -13.12 20.13
CA CYS A 231 34.30 -13.14 19.70
C CYS A 231 35.24 -13.32 20.88
N ASP A 232 36.32 -14.09 20.64
CA ASP A 232 37.45 -14.14 21.56
C ASP A 232 38.13 -12.76 21.61
N LYS A 233 38.26 -12.19 22.80
CA LYS A 233 38.86 -10.86 23.00
C LYS A 233 40.39 -10.89 22.90
N THR A 234 40.99 -12.08 22.96
CA THR A 234 42.43 -12.29 22.81
C THR A 234 42.85 -12.36 21.35
N ASP A 235 41.92 -12.61 20.43
CA ASP A 235 42.18 -12.57 19.00
C ASP A 235 42.57 -11.15 18.56
N GLY A 236 43.61 -11.08 17.72
CA GLY A 236 43.95 -9.87 17.00
C GLY A 236 42.85 -9.44 16.04
N TRP A 237 42.88 -8.18 15.63
CA TRP A 237 41.97 -7.67 14.61
C TRP A 237 42.28 -8.33 13.26
N GLY A 238 41.23 -8.78 12.57
CA GLY A 238 41.30 -9.26 11.20
C GLY A 238 41.03 -8.15 10.18
N ALA A 239 40.83 -8.53 8.93
CA ALA A 239 40.45 -7.63 7.84
C ALA A 239 39.16 -8.07 7.13
N GLU A 240 38.52 -7.16 6.38
CA GLU A 240 37.39 -7.55 5.53
C GLU A 240 37.87 -8.50 4.42
N ILE A 241 38.99 -8.18 3.76
CA ILE A 241 39.67 -9.05 2.79
C ILE A 241 41.13 -9.23 3.20
N ALA A 242 41.53 -10.47 3.46
CA ALA A 242 42.86 -10.78 3.98
C ALA A 242 43.60 -11.79 3.11
N LEU A 243 44.76 -11.38 2.58
CA LEU A 243 45.60 -12.19 1.70
C LEU A 243 46.92 -12.54 2.41
N PHE A 244 47.30 -13.82 2.44
CA PHE A 244 48.53 -14.31 3.09
C PHE A 244 49.38 -15.19 2.15
N ASP A 245 50.61 -15.54 2.56
CA ASP A 245 51.51 -16.48 1.88
C ASP A 245 51.79 -16.12 0.41
N ASP A 246 51.94 -14.83 0.13
CA ASP A 246 52.07 -14.29 -1.24
C ASP A 246 50.91 -14.64 -2.18
N SER A 247 49.79 -15.19 -1.69
CA SER A 247 48.59 -15.49 -2.48
C SER A 247 48.10 -14.26 -3.23
N GLY A 248 48.28 -13.07 -2.64
CA GLY A 248 47.98 -11.77 -3.24
C GLY A 248 48.50 -11.60 -4.67
N LYS A 249 49.65 -12.17 -5.01
CA LYS A 249 50.25 -12.07 -6.37
C LYS A 249 49.54 -12.96 -7.41
N ARG A 250 48.65 -13.85 -6.97
CA ARG A 250 48.04 -14.93 -7.76
C ARG A 250 46.51 -14.87 -7.75
N VAL A 251 45.93 -13.88 -7.08
CA VAL A 251 44.49 -13.65 -7.00
C VAL A 251 44.11 -12.34 -7.66
N THR A 252 42.82 -12.17 -7.97
CA THR A 252 42.24 -10.91 -8.44
C THR A 252 41.26 -10.39 -7.41
N VAL A 253 41.50 -9.20 -6.87
CA VAL A 253 40.58 -8.46 -6.00
C VAL A 253 40.11 -7.21 -6.73
N ASP A 254 38.81 -7.09 -6.97
CA ASP A 254 38.20 -5.87 -7.53
C ASP A 254 36.68 -5.84 -7.29
N TYR A 255 36.04 -4.67 -7.42
CA TYR A 255 34.59 -4.51 -7.25
C TYR A 255 34.00 -4.95 -5.88
N ASN A 256 34.76 -4.89 -4.79
CA ASN A 256 34.25 -5.21 -3.43
C ASN A 256 33.89 -3.95 -2.65
N ASN A 257 32.86 -4.04 -1.80
CA ASN A 257 32.53 -3.02 -0.82
C ASN A 257 32.90 -3.51 0.57
N THR A 258 33.72 -2.74 1.27
CA THR A 258 34.13 -3.00 2.64
C THR A 258 33.56 -1.91 3.54
N MET A 259 32.76 -2.30 4.53
CA MET A 259 32.11 -1.39 5.47
C MET A 259 32.40 -1.84 6.89
N HIS A 260 32.99 -0.96 7.70
CA HIS A 260 33.34 -1.30 9.07
C HIS A 260 32.92 -0.18 10.01
N LEU A 261 32.16 -0.51 11.05
CA LEU A 261 31.62 0.46 12.03
C LEU A 261 32.65 0.92 13.07
N TYR A 262 33.80 0.24 13.12
CA TYR A 262 34.96 0.52 13.97
C TYR A 262 36.21 0.57 13.07
N ASP A 263 37.36 1.03 13.54
CA ASP A 263 38.54 1.18 12.66
C ASP A 263 39.60 0.05 12.86
N PRO A 264 39.44 -1.12 12.23
CA PRO A 264 40.55 -1.97 11.81
C PRO A 264 40.83 -1.85 10.31
N ALA A 265 41.98 -2.40 9.92
CA ALA A 265 42.35 -2.58 8.52
C ALA A 265 41.25 -3.29 7.71
N PHE A 266 40.76 -2.66 6.64
CA PHE A 266 39.81 -3.29 5.72
C PHE A 266 40.47 -4.37 4.85
N TYR A 267 41.76 -4.21 4.57
CA TYR A 267 42.52 -5.13 3.73
C TYR A 267 43.74 -5.66 4.49
N SER A 268 44.20 -6.86 4.13
CA SER A 268 45.50 -7.36 4.53
C SER A 268 46.29 -7.86 3.33
N TRP A 269 47.55 -7.46 3.23
CA TRP A 269 48.49 -7.95 2.24
C TRP A 269 49.67 -8.66 2.92
N ASN A 270 49.78 -9.95 2.68
CA ASN A 270 50.75 -10.84 3.33
C ASN A 270 50.75 -10.74 4.86
N GLY A 271 49.55 -10.63 5.45
CA GLY A 271 49.34 -10.49 6.90
C GLY A 271 49.51 -9.08 7.46
N LEU A 272 49.92 -8.09 6.66
CA LEU A 272 49.95 -6.70 7.09
C LEU A 272 48.60 -6.03 6.83
N GLY A 273 47.91 -5.59 7.88
CA GLY A 273 46.65 -4.84 7.77
C GLY A 273 46.85 -3.41 7.24
N MET A 274 45.96 -2.95 6.35
CA MET A 274 46.00 -1.64 5.72
C MET A 274 44.62 -1.14 5.24
N MET A 275 44.54 0.16 4.97
CA MET A 275 43.41 0.79 4.27
C MET A 275 43.53 0.60 2.75
N LEU A 276 42.44 0.80 2.02
CA LEU A 276 42.31 0.55 0.59
C LEU A 276 43.31 1.33 -0.26
N VAL A 277 43.64 2.57 0.10
CA VAL A 277 44.66 3.36 -0.61
C VAL A 277 46.01 2.65 -0.55
N ALA A 278 46.45 2.27 0.65
CA ALA A 278 47.71 1.56 0.84
C ALA A 278 47.69 0.15 0.21
N PHE A 279 46.53 -0.52 0.22
CA PHE A 279 46.35 -1.80 -0.47
C PHE A 279 46.52 -1.66 -1.98
N ARG A 280 45.92 -0.64 -2.60
CA ARG A 280 46.09 -0.35 -4.03
C ARG A 280 47.54 -0.09 -4.38
N ASP A 281 48.21 0.76 -3.60
CA ASP A 281 49.62 1.10 -3.85
C ASP A 281 50.54 -0.11 -3.71
N THR A 282 50.27 -1.00 -2.75
CA THR A 282 51.09 -2.18 -2.47
C THR A 282 50.81 -3.33 -3.45
N SER A 283 49.55 -3.58 -3.79
CA SER A 283 49.11 -4.75 -4.55
C SER A 283 48.93 -4.50 -6.05
N GLY A 284 48.66 -3.25 -6.44
CA GLY A 284 48.19 -2.90 -7.78
C GLY A 284 46.76 -3.38 -8.11
N GLN A 285 45.99 -3.85 -7.11
CA GLN A 285 44.64 -4.41 -7.26
C GLN A 285 43.56 -3.49 -6.65
N ALA A 286 42.30 -3.96 -6.60
CA ALA A 286 41.17 -3.31 -5.94
C ALA A 286 40.83 -1.92 -6.51
N LYS A 287 41.02 -1.69 -7.81
CA LYS A 287 40.83 -0.39 -8.46
C LYS A 287 39.41 0.16 -8.26
N HIS A 288 38.40 -0.70 -8.27
CA HIS A 288 36.98 -0.35 -8.14
C HIS A 288 36.39 -0.73 -6.77
N ASP A 289 37.20 -1.23 -5.85
CA ASP A 289 36.76 -1.47 -4.48
C ASP A 289 36.37 -0.14 -3.81
N LYS A 290 35.47 -0.22 -2.83
CA LYS A 290 35.02 0.94 -2.06
C LYS A 290 35.09 0.64 -0.57
N GLU A 291 35.72 1.53 0.18
CA GLU A 291 35.52 1.65 1.63
C GLU A 291 34.30 2.55 1.86
N VAL A 292 33.22 1.99 2.38
CA VAL A 292 31.92 2.66 2.44
C VAL A 292 31.42 2.78 3.87
N SER A 293 30.63 3.83 4.13
CA SER A 293 29.88 4.00 5.38
C SER A 293 28.38 3.81 5.18
N ASP A 294 27.90 3.83 3.93
CA ASP A 294 26.52 3.55 3.54
C ASP A 294 26.46 2.24 2.74
N TYR A 295 25.55 1.35 3.14
CA TYR A 295 25.28 0.10 2.44
C TYR A 295 24.81 0.34 1.00
N ARG A 296 24.17 1.48 0.72
CA ARG A 296 23.64 1.84 -0.61
C ARG A 296 24.74 2.06 -1.66
N ASP A 297 26.00 2.26 -1.26
CA ASP A 297 27.12 2.42 -2.20
C ASP A 297 27.43 1.15 -3.04
N ARG A 298 26.74 0.05 -2.75
CA ARG A 298 26.74 -1.19 -3.52
C ARG A 298 25.89 -1.12 -4.79
N GLU A 299 24.92 -0.21 -4.83
CA GLU A 299 23.91 -0.11 -5.89
C GLU A 299 24.57 0.18 -7.24
N ASP A 300 24.08 -0.46 -8.30
CA ASP A 300 24.47 -0.25 -9.69
C ASP A 300 25.98 -0.21 -9.96
N SER A 301 26.75 -1.04 -9.24
CA SER A 301 28.21 -0.91 -9.18
C SER A 301 28.97 -2.23 -9.29
N ALA A 302 28.32 -3.36 -9.56
CA ALA A 302 28.96 -4.66 -9.69
C ALA A 302 29.52 -4.93 -11.11
N ASN A 303 30.53 -5.78 -11.18
CA ASN A 303 31.05 -6.34 -12.40
C ASN A 303 30.29 -7.62 -12.80
N SER A 304 29.35 -7.49 -13.73
CA SER A 304 28.59 -8.63 -14.27
C SER A 304 29.41 -9.61 -15.13
N ALA A 305 30.65 -9.27 -15.48
CA ALA A 305 31.60 -10.18 -16.13
C ALA A 305 32.47 -10.96 -15.13
N ALA A 306 32.28 -10.76 -13.81
CA ALA A 306 33.02 -11.50 -12.79
C ALA A 306 32.76 -13.02 -12.89
N PRO A 307 33.78 -13.88 -12.68
CA PRO A 307 33.60 -15.33 -12.66
C PRO A 307 32.48 -15.75 -11.70
N GLY A 308 31.58 -16.62 -12.14
CA GLY A 308 30.50 -17.13 -11.29
C GLY A 308 29.28 -16.20 -11.11
N TYR A 309 29.29 -14.97 -11.65
CA TYR A 309 28.15 -14.05 -11.60
C TYR A 309 26.83 -14.66 -12.09
N LEU A 310 25.72 -14.28 -11.44
CA LEU A 310 24.36 -14.75 -11.75
C LEU A 310 23.42 -13.59 -12.11
N THR A 311 22.50 -13.87 -13.04
CA THR A 311 21.45 -12.94 -13.50
C THR A 311 20.37 -12.67 -12.46
N THR A 312 20.34 -13.45 -11.37
CA THR A 312 19.47 -13.23 -10.23
C THR A 312 20.29 -13.13 -8.95
N ASP A 313 19.74 -12.45 -7.96
CA ASP A 313 20.29 -12.42 -6.60
C ASP A 313 19.97 -13.71 -5.81
N ARG A 314 20.29 -13.70 -4.51
CA ARG A 314 20.09 -14.85 -3.61
C ARG A 314 18.64 -15.29 -3.49
N ILE A 315 17.69 -14.36 -3.54
CA ILE A 315 16.25 -14.67 -3.39
C ILE A 315 15.55 -14.89 -4.73
N GLY A 316 16.30 -14.87 -5.84
CA GLY A 316 15.80 -15.10 -7.18
C GLY A 316 15.28 -13.84 -7.87
N ALA A 317 15.55 -12.65 -7.32
CA ALA A 317 15.21 -11.40 -7.99
C ALA A 317 16.19 -11.14 -9.15
N GLY A 318 15.66 -10.82 -10.33
CA GLY A 318 16.47 -10.33 -11.44
C GLY A 318 17.11 -8.98 -11.12
N ARG A 319 18.24 -8.69 -11.77
CA ARG A 319 18.96 -7.42 -11.63
C ARG A 319 18.09 -6.24 -12.07
N ALA A 320 18.17 -5.12 -11.36
CA ALA A 320 17.31 -3.98 -11.56
C ALA A 320 18.09 -2.67 -11.44
N ASP A 321 18.05 -1.87 -12.50
CA ASP A 321 18.65 -0.53 -12.53
C ASP A 321 17.88 0.40 -11.59
N ASN A 322 18.56 1.02 -10.63
CA ASN A 322 18.00 2.13 -9.89
C ASN A 322 18.24 3.44 -10.67
N PRO A 323 17.22 4.04 -11.31
CA PRO A 323 17.42 5.20 -12.18
C PRO A 323 17.92 6.45 -11.44
N ALA A 324 17.94 6.45 -10.11
CA ALA A 324 18.49 7.52 -9.28
C ALA A 324 20.00 7.37 -8.99
N VAL A 325 20.61 6.23 -9.30
CA VAL A 325 22.02 5.92 -9.03
C VAL A 325 22.78 5.73 -10.35
N PRO A 326 23.99 6.30 -10.50
CA PRO A 326 24.77 6.09 -11.72
C PRO A 326 25.28 4.65 -11.86
N ASN A 327 25.07 4.07 -13.05
CA ASN A 327 25.62 2.78 -13.44
C ASN A 327 27.15 2.83 -13.53
N THR A 328 27.82 2.35 -12.48
CA THR A 328 29.29 2.29 -12.35
C THR A 328 29.84 0.87 -12.43
N GLY A 329 28.97 -0.12 -12.61
CA GLY A 329 29.33 -1.52 -12.82
C GLY A 329 30.01 -1.78 -14.17
N ALA A 330 30.53 -2.99 -14.32
CA ALA A 330 31.19 -3.46 -15.55
C ALA A 330 30.48 -4.69 -16.14
N GLY A 331 30.86 -5.05 -17.36
CA GLY A 331 30.26 -6.16 -18.10
C GLY A 331 28.91 -5.79 -18.75
N PRO A 332 28.15 -6.79 -19.24
CA PRO A 332 26.90 -6.55 -19.96
C PRO A 332 25.75 -5.99 -19.11
N VAL A 333 25.78 -6.18 -17.79
CA VAL A 333 24.81 -5.63 -16.83
C VAL A 333 25.53 -4.65 -15.92
N THR A 334 25.56 -3.38 -16.32
CA THR A 334 26.31 -2.31 -15.64
C THR A 334 25.63 -1.77 -14.38
N TYR A 335 24.39 -2.20 -14.13
CA TYR A 335 23.53 -1.76 -13.03
C TYR A 335 23.29 -2.86 -12.00
N ALA A 336 24.08 -3.94 -12.00
CA ALA A 336 23.92 -4.96 -10.97
C ALA A 336 24.48 -4.49 -9.63
N ASP A 337 23.88 -4.94 -8.53
CA ASP A 337 24.37 -4.64 -7.19
C ASP A 337 25.51 -5.56 -6.76
N ARG A 338 26.38 -5.03 -5.90
CA ARG A 338 27.35 -5.84 -5.13
C ARG A 338 26.64 -6.50 -3.94
N GLY A 339 27.16 -7.66 -3.53
CA GLY A 339 26.62 -8.51 -2.49
C GLY A 339 25.57 -9.50 -2.98
N ALA A 340 24.98 -10.24 -2.05
CA ALA A 340 24.07 -11.35 -2.33
C ALA A 340 22.65 -10.91 -2.73
N PHE A 341 22.32 -9.63 -2.60
CA PHE A 341 20.98 -9.12 -2.82
C PHE A 341 20.96 -7.99 -3.83
N GLU A 342 19.93 -7.96 -4.65
CA GLU A 342 19.62 -6.81 -5.51
C GLU A 342 18.73 -5.82 -4.77
N THR A 343 18.96 -4.53 -4.97
CA THR A 343 18.09 -3.46 -4.51
C THR A 343 16.98 -3.28 -5.53
N LEU A 344 15.73 -3.23 -5.06
CA LEU A 344 14.55 -3.25 -5.92
C LEU A 344 13.61 -2.10 -5.56
N GLY A 345 13.18 -1.35 -6.57
CA GLY A 345 12.15 -0.33 -6.41
C GLY A 345 10.76 -0.94 -6.50
N SER A 346 9.93 -0.68 -5.49
CA SER A 346 8.52 -1.08 -5.50
C SER A 346 7.63 0.12 -5.79
N PRO A 347 6.56 -0.03 -6.60
CA PRO A 347 5.62 1.06 -6.82
C PRO A 347 4.83 1.38 -5.55
N THR A 348 4.18 2.54 -5.53
CA THR A 348 3.15 2.87 -4.54
C THR A 348 1.82 3.09 -5.25
N ALA A 349 0.73 2.54 -4.70
CA ALA A 349 -0.60 2.72 -5.24
C ALA A 349 -1.33 3.83 -4.48
N ALA A 350 -1.86 4.81 -5.20
CA ALA A 350 -2.75 5.83 -4.68
C ALA A 350 -4.09 5.74 -5.41
N LEU A 351 -5.16 6.13 -4.72
CA LEU A 351 -6.51 6.09 -5.28
C LEU A 351 -7.34 7.24 -4.73
N ASP A 352 -7.80 8.10 -5.63
CA ASP A 352 -8.91 9.00 -5.41
C ASP A 352 -10.17 8.47 -6.10
N ILE A 353 -11.33 8.87 -5.58
CA ILE A 353 -12.63 8.32 -5.95
C ILE A 353 -13.57 9.49 -6.20
N ALA A 354 -14.44 9.41 -7.20
CA ALA A 354 -15.55 10.34 -7.38
C ALA A 354 -16.86 9.59 -7.58
N LEU A 355 -17.86 9.88 -6.76
CA LEU A 355 -19.20 9.29 -6.83
C LEU A 355 -20.17 10.17 -7.59
N ASP A 356 -20.99 9.57 -8.45
CA ASP A 356 -22.18 10.17 -9.03
C ASP A 356 -23.40 9.26 -8.79
N LEU A 357 -24.22 9.61 -7.81
CA LEU A 357 -25.43 8.86 -7.47
C LEU A 357 -26.56 9.05 -8.48
N GLY A 358 -26.52 10.11 -9.29
CA GLY A 358 -27.48 10.31 -10.37
C GLY A 358 -27.27 9.30 -11.50
N ALA A 359 -26.02 8.95 -11.78
CA ALA A 359 -25.64 7.94 -12.75
C ALA A 359 -25.38 6.55 -12.14
N SER A 360 -25.46 6.41 -10.80
CA SER A 360 -25.06 5.20 -10.06
C SER A 360 -23.64 4.74 -10.42
N SER A 361 -22.73 5.68 -10.59
CA SER A 361 -21.38 5.43 -11.09
C SER A 361 -20.29 5.93 -10.16
N VAL A 362 -19.11 5.31 -10.29
CA VAL A 362 -17.87 5.75 -9.66
C VAL A 362 -16.80 5.99 -10.72
N THR A 363 -15.94 6.97 -10.48
CA THR A 363 -14.67 7.14 -11.17
C THR A 363 -13.54 6.91 -10.19
N LEU A 364 -12.60 6.04 -10.56
CA LEU A 364 -11.39 5.71 -9.81
C LEU A 364 -10.20 6.37 -10.50
N ASP A 365 -9.45 7.19 -9.77
CA ASP A 365 -8.28 7.89 -10.27
C ASP A 365 -7.03 7.48 -9.48
N ALA A 366 -6.13 6.78 -10.17
CA ALA A 366 -4.87 6.28 -9.64
C ALA A 366 -3.65 7.09 -10.08
N SER A 367 -3.86 8.31 -10.62
CA SER A 367 -2.80 9.15 -11.21
C SER A 367 -1.72 9.56 -10.21
N ALA A 368 -2.04 9.61 -8.92
CA ALA A 368 -1.08 9.88 -7.84
C ALA A 368 -0.20 8.67 -7.47
N SER A 369 -0.37 7.52 -8.12
CA SER A 369 0.48 6.33 -7.91
C SER A 369 1.90 6.59 -8.42
N THR A 370 2.92 6.13 -7.69
CA THR A 370 4.33 6.32 -8.09
C THR A 370 4.94 5.01 -8.57
N PRO A 371 5.82 5.04 -9.59
CA PRO A 371 6.59 3.87 -9.99
C PRO A 371 7.61 3.47 -8.90
N GLY A 372 8.12 2.24 -9.02
CA GLY A 372 9.37 1.84 -8.38
C GLY A 372 10.54 2.30 -9.26
N PHE A 373 11.44 1.38 -9.61
CA PHE A 373 12.50 1.66 -10.57
C PHE A 373 12.03 1.61 -12.02
N VAL A 374 10.91 0.91 -12.27
CA VAL A 374 10.32 0.77 -13.60
C VAL A 374 9.01 1.58 -13.69
N PRO A 375 8.79 2.35 -14.78
CA PRO A 375 7.56 3.08 -15.00
C PRO A 375 6.30 2.20 -14.91
N LEU A 376 5.21 2.76 -14.38
CA LEU A 376 3.92 2.09 -14.37
C LEU A 376 3.36 2.01 -15.79
N THR A 377 2.94 0.82 -16.19
CA THR A 377 2.37 0.57 -17.53
C THR A 377 1.01 -0.11 -17.48
N THR A 378 0.63 -0.69 -16.32
CA THR A 378 -0.60 -1.45 -16.16
C THR A 378 -1.32 -1.05 -14.87
N TYR A 379 -2.60 -0.73 -15.01
CA TYR A 379 -3.55 -0.42 -13.95
C TYR A 379 -4.73 -1.41 -14.03
N VAL A 380 -4.97 -2.14 -12.95
CA VAL A 380 -6.09 -3.08 -12.83
C VAL A 380 -7.07 -2.54 -11.80
N PHE A 381 -8.23 -2.09 -12.26
CA PHE A 381 -9.33 -1.59 -11.45
C PHE A 381 -10.35 -2.71 -11.24
N ASP A 382 -10.52 -3.15 -10.01
CA ASP A 382 -11.62 -4.02 -9.59
C ASP A 382 -12.67 -3.14 -8.90
N PHE A 383 -13.91 -3.15 -9.39
CA PHE A 383 -14.99 -2.34 -8.86
C PHE A 383 -15.76 -3.04 -7.72
N GLY A 384 -15.37 -4.25 -7.33
CA GLY A 384 -15.96 -4.96 -6.18
C GLY A 384 -17.31 -5.60 -6.45
N ASP A 385 -17.88 -5.46 -7.65
CA ASP A 385 -19.10 -6.13 -8.10
C ASP A 385 -18.83 -7.30 -9.07
N GLY A 386 -17.55 -7.70 -9.20
CA GLY A 386 -17.07 -8.69 -10.16
C GLY A 386 -16.57 -8.09 -11.48
N THR A 387 -16.75 -6.78 -11.69
CA THR A 387 -16.20 -6.08 -12.87
C THR A 387 -14.74 -5.69 -12.64
N VAL A 388 -13.85 -6.16 -13.52
CA VAL A 388 -12.43 -5.83 -13.50
C VAL A 388 -12.01 -5.23 -14.85
N VAL A 389 -11.34 -4.07 -14.82
CA VAL A 389 -10.82 -3.36 -15.99
C VAL A 389 -9.31 -3.26 -15.89
N THR A 390 -8.60 -3.74 -16.92
CA THR A 390 -7.14 -3.60 -17.04
C THR A 390 -6.80 -2.67 -18.19
N GLN A 391 -5.98 -1.65 -17.92
CA GLN A 391 -5.61 -0.64 -18.91
C GLN A 391 -4.28 0.05 -18.58
N ALA A 392 -3.74 0.82 -19.52
CA ALA A 392 -2.53 1.64 -19.31
C ALA A 392 -2.81 3.03 -18.73
N LYS A 393 -4.07 3.49 -18.78
CA LYS A 393 -4.47 4.80 -18.26
C LYS A 393 -4.82 4.72 -16.76
N PRO A 394 -4.50 5.75 -15.96
CA PRO A 394 -4.70 5.71 -14.52
C PRO A 394 -6.13 6.04 -14.07
N VAL A 395 -7.10 6.22 -14.98
CA VAL A 395 -8.47 6.60 -14.63
C VAL A 395 -9.49 5.68 -15.29
N ALA A 396 -10.41 5.11 -14.52
CA ALA A 396 -11.49 4.26 -15.00
C ALA A 396 -12.82 4.61 -14.32
N SER A 397 -13.93 4.50 -15.04
CA SER A 397 -15.28 4.71 -14.51
C SER A 397 -16.14 3.47 -14.69
N HIS A 398 -17.09 3.26 -13.78
CA HIS A 398 -18.03 2.14 -13.80
C HIS A 398 -19.40 2.54 -13.27
N THR A 399 -20.46 1.97 -13.85
CA THR A 399 -21.85 2.14 -13.42
C THR A 399 -22.35 0.85 -12.80
N TYR A 400 -22.83 0.92 -11.56
CA TYR A 400 -23.32 -0.24 -10.83
C TYR A 400 -24.78 -0.53 -11.18
N ALA A 401 -25.06 -1.82 -11.42
CA ALA A 401 -26.44 -2.27 -11.66
C ALA A 401 -27.30 -2.28 -10.39
N ARG A 402 -26.66 -2.33 -9.21
CA ARG A 402 -27.33 -2.39 -7.91
C ARG A 402 -26.71 -1.36 -6.97
N ALA A 403 -27.56 -0.72 -6.18
CA ALA A 403 -27.08 0.03 -5.03
C ALA A 403 -26.48 -0.92 -3.98
N GLY A 404 -25.45 -0.47 -3.29
CA GLY A 404 -24.75 -1.27 -2.28
C GLY A 404 -23.43 -0.64 -1.86
N ASN A 405 -22.79 -1.30 -0.91
CA ASN A 405 -21.41 -1.03 -0.52
C ASN A 405 -20.49 -2.02 -1.24
N TYR A 406 -19.40 -1.50 -1.83
CA TYR A 406 -18.43 -2.27 -2.59
C TYR A 406 -17.01 -1.98 -2.09
N GLU A 407 -16.12 -2.97 -2.22
CA GLU A 407 -14.69 -2.76 -2.01
C GLU A 407 -14.01 -2.63 -3.37
N VAL A 408 -13.62 -1.41 -3.73
CA VAL A 408 -12.87 -1.18 -4.97
C VAL A 408 -11.38 -1.39 -4.71
N THR A 409 -10.71 -2.04 -5.64
CA THR A 409 -9.28 -2.31 -5.58
C THR A 409 -8.59 -1.75 -6.82
N ILE A 410 -7.48 -1.05 -6.63
CA ILE A 410 -6.55 -0.74 -7.73
C ILE A 410 -5.23 -1.45 -7.49
N LYS A 411 -4.75 -2.14 -8.52
CA LYS A 411 -3.41 -2.73 -8.58
C LYS A 411 -2.63 -2.08 -9.70
N VAL A 412 -1.48 -1.50 -9.37
CA VAL A 412 -0.57 -0.84 -10.32
C VAL A 412 0.70 -1.66 -10.50
N SER A 413 1.25 -1.69 -11.71
CA SER A 413 2.48 -2.42 -12.02
C SER A 413 3.23 -1.87 -13.24
N GLY A 414 4.53 -2.09 -13.27
CA GLY A 414 5.41 -1.85 -14.41
C GLY A 414 5.71 -3.13 -15.19
N SER A 415 6.67 -3.07 -16.12
CA SER A 415 7.10 -4.25 -16.89
C SER A 415 7.85 -5.29 -16.05
N ASP A 416 8.42 -4.90 -14.91
CA ASP A 416 9.11 -5.78 -13.95
C ASP A 416 8.14 -6.60 -13.07
N GLN A 417 6.83 -6.47 -13.31
CA GLN A 417 5.77 -7.21 -12.60
C GLN A 417 5.73 -6.95 -11.09
N ARG A 418 6.44 -5.93 -10.58
CA ARG A 418 6.25 -5.47 -9.20
C ARG A 418 4.95 -4.72 -9.09
N VAL A 419 4.24 -4.96 -8.00
CA VAL A 419 2.87 -4.50 -7.84
C VAL A 419 2.68 -3.76 -6.54
N ALA A 420 1.81 -2.76 -6.57
CA ALA A 420 1.24 -2.15 -5.38
C ALA A 420 -0.27 -2.16 -5.50
N THR A 421 -0.96 -2.32 -4.37
CA THR A 421 -2.41 -2.43 -4.32
C THR A 421 -2.96 -1.51 -3.25
N VAL A 422 -4.09 -0.85 -3.52
CA VAL A 422 -4.88 -0.17 -2.49
C VAL A 422 -6.36 -0.53 -2.64
N VAL A 423 -7.00 -0.74 -1.50
CA VAL A 423 -8.43 -1.07 -1.39
C VAL A 423 -9.15 0.08 -0.70
N ARG A 424 -10.34 0.44 -1.20
CA ARG A 424 -11.19 1.48 -0.63
C ARG A 424 -12.67 1.06 -0.68
N PRO A 425 -13.46 1.34 0.37
CA PRO A 425 -14.89 1.13 0.31
C PRO A 425 -15.60 2.27 -0.43
N VAL A 426 -16.63 1.93 -1.20
CA VAL A 426 -17.54 2.88 -1.84
C VAL A 426 -19.00 2.50 -1.57
N GLY A 427 -19.83 3.49 -1.27
CA GLY A 427 -21.27 3.33 -1.07
C GLY A 427 -22.03 3.95 -2.23
N VAL A 428 -22.62 3.13 -3.09
CA VAL A 428 -23.46 3.60 -4.20
C VAL A 428 -24.90 3.42 -3.78
N LEU A 429 -25.57 4.51 -3.40
CA LEU A 429 -26.94 4.50 -2.89
C LEU A 429 -27.94 5.07 -3.90
N PRO A 430 -29.23 4.67 -3.83
CA PRO A 430 -30.27 5.25 -4.67
C PRO A 430 -30.47 6.74 -4.31
N ARG A 431 -30.26 7.64 -5.27
CA ARG A 431 -30.55 9.07 -5.11
C ARG A 431 -32.05 9.33 -5.15
N THR A 432 -32.56 10.04 -4.14
CA THR A 432 -33.97 10.44 -4.03
C THR A 432 -34.23 11.89 -4.46
N GLY A 433 -33.18 12.71 -4.53
CA GLY A 433 -33.24 14.10 -5.00
C GLY A 433 -31.95 14.86 -4.71
N THR A 434 -31.87 16.11 -5.15
CA THR A 434 -30.80 17.04 -4.73
C THR A 434 -31.43 18.22 -4.00
N VAL A 435 -30.87 18.51 -2.83
CA VAL A 435 -31.44 19.47 -1.89
C VAL A 435 -30.36 20.41 -1.34
N GLY A 436 -30.80 21.59 -0.93
CA GLY A 436 -30.10 22.46 0.00
C GLY A 436 -30.75 22.40 1.39
N LEU A 437 -29.94 22.69 2.41
CA LEU A 437 -30.38 22.76 3.81
C LEU A 437 -30.30 24.22 4.28
N LEU A 438 -31.45 24.88 4.45
CA LEU A 438 -31.53 26.26 4.95
C LEU A 438 -31.75 26.23 6.47
N ALA A 439 -30.74 26.61 7.25
CA ALA A 439 -30.79 26.54 8.71
C ALA A 439 -31.79 27.57 9.29
N LEU A 440 -32.67 27.14 10.20
CA LEU A 440 -33.65 28.01 10.83
C LEU A 440 -33.00 29.06 11.76
N GLN A 441 -31.88 28.71 12.40
CA GLN A 441 -31.21 29.58 13.37
C GLN A 441 -30.74 30.92 12.79
N ASN A 442 -30.20 30.91 11.57
CA ASN A 442 -29.57 32.08 10.96
C ASN A 442 -30.04 32.35 9.51
N LEU A 443 -30.94 31.51 8.97
CA LEU A 443 -31.50 31.61 7.62
C LEU A 443 -30.40 31.63 6.55
N ARG A 444 -29.41 30.75 6.72
CA ARG A 444 -28.32 30.50 5.76
C ARG A 444 -28.29 29.04 5.32
N TYR A 445 -27.88 28.82 4.08
CA TYR A 445 -27.68 27.50 3.51
C TYR A 445 -26.38 26.87 4.02
N THR A 446 -26.45 25.57 4.28
CA THR A 446 -25.29 24.72 4.51
C THR A 446 -24.44 24.59 3.25
N SER A 447 -23.12 24.71 3.39
CA SER A 447 -22.12 24.46 2.35
C SER A 447 -21.08 23.43 2.82
N ALA A 448 -20.55 22.66 1.88
CA ALA A 448 -19.45 21.72 2.09
C ALA A 448 -18.49 21.78 0.88
N ALA A 449 -17.78 22.91 0.77
CA ALA A 449 -16.97 23.26 -0.40
C ALA A 449 -15.65 22.47 -0.51
N GLN A 450 -15.14 21.92 0.59
CA GLN A 450 -13.83 21.25 0.64
C GLN A 450 -13.92 19.93 1.38
N ALA A 451 -13.28 18.89 0.85
CA ALA A 451 -13.26 17.59 1.49
C ALA A 451 -12.46 17.63 2.80
N GLY A 452 -12.99 17.03 3.87
CA GLY A 452 -12.37 17.04 5.20
C GLY A 452 -12.54 18.36 5.99
N ALA A 453 -13.03 19.43 5.36
CA ALA A 453 -13.48 20.62 6.08
C ALA A 453 -14.90 20.42 6.61
N SER A 454 -15.22 21.13 7.69
CA SER A 454 -16.54 21.05 8.30
C SER A 454 -17.56 21.85 7.54
N ALA A 455 -18.76 21.28 7.38
CA ALA A 455 -19.87 21.94 6.71
C ALA A 455 -20.34 23.18 7.49
N GLN A 456 -20.60 24.28 6.80
CA GLN A 456 -20.94 25.57 7.40
C GLN A 456 -22.31 26.06 6.93
N ALA A 457 -23.16 26.54 7.84
CA ALA A 457 -24.43 27.19 7.51
C ALA A 457 -24.24 28.71 7.39
N ASP A 458 -23.59 29.16 6.32
CA ASP A 458 -23.18 30.56 6.14
C ASP A 458 -23.62 31.18 4.81
N GLN A 459 -24.08 30.37 3.85
CA GLN A 459 -24.38 30.81 2.50
C GLN A 459 -25.73 31.55 2.42
N PRO A 460 -25.81 32.74 1.80
CA PRO A 460 -27.07 33.48 1.67
C PRO A 460 -28.03 32.88 0.64
N ALA A 461 -27.53 32.06 -0.27
CA ALA A 461 -28.29 31.43 -1.35
C ALA A 461 -27.77 30.01 -1.61
N LEU A 462 -28.59 29.16 -2.24
CA LEU A 462 -28.17 27.81 -2.61
C LEU A 462 -27.25 27.84 -3.85
N GLY A 463 -25.95 27.86 -3.60
CA GLY A 463 -24.90 27.70 -4.61
C GLY A 463 -24.48 26.23 -4.81
N ALA A 464 -23.48 25.98 -5.67
CA ALA A 464 -23.00 24.63 -5.97
C ALA A 464 -22.51 23.88 -4.70
N ASP A 465 -21.81 24.58 -3.82
CA ASP A 465 -21.23 24.02 -2.58
C ASP A 465 -22.27 23.60 -1.54
N GLY A 466 -23.51 24.07 -1.67
CA GLY A 466 -24.62 23.73 -0.76
C GLY A 466 -25.56 22.65 -1.29
N GLN A 467 -25.24 22.04 -2.43
CA GLN A 467 -26.08 21.00 -3.03
C GLN A 467 -25.67 19.61 -2.53
N PHE A 468 -26.63 18.93 -1.92
CA PHE A 468 -26.48 17.57 -1.42
C PHE A 468 -27.43 16.62 -2.15
N ASP A 469 -26.90 15.52 -2.68
CA ASP A 469 -27.74 14.41 -3.11
C ASP A 469 -28.23 13.67 -1.86
N LEU A 470 -29.55 13.65 -1.67
CA LEU A 470 -30.19 12.89 -0.61
C LEU A 470 -30.37 11.45 -1.09
N ALA A 471 -29.72 10.50 -0.44
CA ALA A 471 -29.71 9.11 -0.83
C ALA A 471 -30.40 8.22 0.21
N ASP A 472 -31.12 7.20 -0.26
CA ASP A 472 -31.74 6.19 0.60
C ASP A 472 -30.68 5.23 1.12
N ALA A 473 -30.48 5.18 2.44
CA ALA A 473 -29.53 4.28 3.09
C ALA A 473 -30.22 3.02 3.67
N GLY A 474 -31.52 2.83 3.42
CA GLY A 474 -32.32 1.73 3.93
C GLY A 474 -32.75 1.93 5.38
N ASN A 475 -33.69 1.10 5.85
CA ASN A 475 -34.21 1.12 7.23
C ASN A 475 -34.71 2.50 7.71
N GLY A 476 -35.22 3.31 6.78
CA GLY A 476 -35.68 4.68 7.06
C GLY A 476 -34.56 5.70 7.30
N GLN A 477 -33.31 5.36 6.98
CA GLN A 477 -32.16 6.23 7.09
C GLN A 477 -31.80 6.83 5.72
N VAL A 478 -31.11 7.97 5.76
CA VAL A 478 -30.60 8.66 4.59
C VAL A 478 -29.11 8.95 4.74
N ALA A 479 -28.44 9.12 3.62
CA ALA A 479 -27.10 9.70 3.54
C ALA A 479 -27.15 10.97 2.67
N LEU A 480 -26.24 11.91 2.91
CA LEU A 480 -26.12 13.13 2.13
C LEU A 480 -24.76 13.14 1.44
N LEU A 481 -24.74 13.09 0.11
CA LEU A 481 -23.52 13.24 -0.69
C LEU A 481 -23.38 14.71 -1.12
N SER A 482 -22.29 15.37 -0.72
CA SER A 482 -21.95 16.70 -1.24
C SER A 482 -21.58 16.59 -2.72
N ARG A 483 -22.23 17.39 -3.57
CA ARG A 483 -21.91 17.46 -5.01
C ARG A 483 -20.62 18.23 -5.30
N ALA A 484 -20.17 19.06 -4.37
CA ALA A 484 -18.93 19.83 -4.53
C ALA A 484 -17.68 18.97 -4.28
N THR A 485 -17.78 17.98 -3.40
CA THR A 485 -16.63 17.12 -3.04
C THR A 485 -16.79 15.67 -3.49
N ASN A 486 -17.97 15.26 -3.96
CA ASN A 486 -18.31 13.86 -4.23
C ASN A 486 -18.04 12.94 -3.02
N ARG A 487 -18.33 13.47 -1.82
CA ARG A 487 -18.17 12.77 -0.53
C ARG A 487 -19.45 12.83 0.28
N TYR A 488 -19.72 11.75 1.00
CA TYR A 488 -20.78 11.71 2.00
C TYR A 488 -20.40 12.57 3.20
N LEU A 489 -21.41 13.25 3.73
CA LEU A 489 -21.34 13.85 5.05
C LEU A 489 -21.14 12.75 6.08
N SER A 490 -20.08 12.87 6.87
CA SER A 490 -19.68 11.95 7.92
C SER A 490 -19.66 12.68 9.25
N VAL A 491 -20.21 12.02 10.27
CA VAL A 491 -20.31 12.55 11.62
C VAL A 491 -19.06 12.17 12.43
N SER A 492 -18.39 13.21 12.91
CA SER A 492 -17.39 13.15 13.99
C SER A 492 -17.87 14.03 15.16
N ALA A 493 -17.00 14.82 15.79
CA ALA A 493 -17.44 15.94 16.63
C ALA A 493 -18.21 16.99 15.79
N THR A 494 -17.80 17.15 14.53
CA THR A 494 -18.39 18.04 13.52
C THR A 494 -18.81 17.22 12.30
N VAL A 495 -19.55 17.84 11.36
CA VAL A 495 -20.04 17.17 10.15
C VAL A 495 -19.14 17.51 8.96
N LEU A 496 -18.44 16.51 8.42
CA LEU A 496 -17.42 16.67 7.37
C LEU A 496 -17.86 15.99 6.08
N ALA A 497 -17.60 16.58 4.90
CA ALA A 497 -17.76 15.87 3.63
C ALA A 497 -16.48 15.11 3.26
N VAL A 498 -16.33 13.87 3.72
CA VAL A 498 -15.03 13.16 3.62
C VAL A 498 -15.14 11.69 3.20
N SER A 499 -16.31 11.05 3.34
CA SER A 499 -16.42 9.60 3.11
C SER A 499 -16.84 9.26 1.69
N THR A 500 -16.32 8.16 1.15
CA THR A 500 -16.80 7.52 -0.09
C THR A 500 -17.73 6.34 0.21
N ALA A 501 -17.77 5.89 1.46
CA ALA A 501 -18.56 4.74 1.91
C ALA A 501 -19.70 5.21 2.82
N VAL A 502 -20.70 4.34 2.99
CA VAL A 502 -21.82 4.63 3.88
C VAL A 502 -21.84 3.61 5.01
N GLY A 503 -21.64 4.11 6.23
CA GLY A 503 -21.81 3.38 7.48
C GLY A 503 -22.58 4.20 8.53
N PRO A 504 -22.48 3.84 9.81
CA PRO A 504 -23.17 4.55 10.90
C PRO A 504 -22.82 6.04 11.02
N ASN A 505 -21.63 6.45 10.59
CA ASN A 505 -21.19 7.85 10.64
C ASN A 505 -21.80 8.69 9.51
N GLU A 506 -22.14 8.08 8.38
CA GLU A 506 -22.66 8.77 7.19
C GLU A 506 -24.19 8.70 7.06
N THR A 507 -24.84 8.03 8.01
CA THR A 507 -26.28 7.81 7.99
C THR A 507 -27.00 8.64 9.04
N PHE A 508 -28.19 9.09 8.66
CA PHE A 508 -29.05 9.95 9.45
C PHE A 508 -30.49 9.46 9.40
N VAL A 509 -31.21 9.56 10.50
CA VAL A 509 -32.67 9.52 10.48
C VAL A 509 -33.17 10.91 10.15
N LEU A 510 -33.93 11.03 9.05
CA LEU A 510 -34.55 12.28 8.62
C LEU A 510 -35.91 12.46 9.29
N LEU A 511 -36.03 13.42 10.19
CA LEU A 511 -37.26 13.71 10.93
C LEU A 511 -37.93 14.96 10.38
N ARG A 512 -39.23 14.89 10.09
CA ARG A 512 -40.05 16.07 9.78
C ARG A 512 -40.65 16.63 11.07
N ASN A 513 -40.43 17.90 11.32
CA ASN A 513 -41.01 18.63 12.45
C ASN A 513 -42.40 19.18 12.11
N THR A 514 -43.21 19.46 13.14
CA THR A 514 -44.58 19.97 12.98
C THR A 514 -44.65 21.37 12.34
N ASP A 515 -43.57 22.15 12.45
CA ASP A 515 -43.44 23.46 11.80
C ASP A 515 -43.04 23.36 10.31
N GLY A 516 -42.84 22.15 9.79
CA GLY A 516 -42.47 21.90 8.40
C GLY A 516 -40.95 21.83 8.16
N THR A 517 -40.12 22.21 9.13
CA THR A 517 -38.67 21.98 9.06
C THR A 517 -38.34 20.49 9.14
N ILE A 518 -37.10 20.14 8.85
CA ILE A 518 -36.52 18.82 9.08
C ILE A 518 -35.39 18.90 10.12
N SER A 519 -35.12 17.78 10.76
CA SER A 519 -33.95 17.57 11.61
C SER A 519 -33.27 16.26 11.22
N LEU A 520 -31.94 16.25 11.23
CA LEU A 520 -31.13 15.07 10.93
C LEU A 520 -30.60 14.51 12.26
N LYS A 521 -30.96 13.27 12.59
CA LYS A 521 -30.40 12.57 13.76
C LYS A 521 -29.33 11.60 13.29
N ALA A 522 -28.08 11.85 13.66
CA ALA A 522 -26.95 11.01 13.31
C ALA A 522 -27.10 9.60 13.90
N THR A 523 -26.91 8.57 13.08
CA THR A 523 -27.07 7.17 13.51
C THR A 523 -25.99 6.78 14.52
N VAL A 524 -24.73 7.14 14.29
CA VAL A 524 -23.59 6.75 15.15
C VAL A 524 -23.75 7.10 16.63
N ASN A 525 -24.24 8.29 16.95
CA ASN A 525 -24.25 8.81 18.32
C ASN A 525 -25.65 9.21 18.82
N SER A 526 -26.68 9.02 17.98
CA SER A 526 -28.07 9.40 18.27
C SER A 526 -28.27 10.87 18.63
N ARG A 527 -27.38 11.76 18.18
CA ARG A 527 -27.49 13.22 18.37
C ARG A 527 -28.02 13.90 17.12
N TYR A 528 -28.61 15.07 17.31
CA TYR A 528 -29.11 15.89 16.21
C TYR A 528 -28.00 16.76 15.63
N VAL A 529 -28.00 16.87 14.31
CA VAL A 529 -27.19 17.85 13.58
C VAL A 529 -27.77 19.23 13.83
N GLY A 530 -26.93 20.16 14.27
CA GLY A 530 -27.31 21.56 14.50
C GLY A 530 -26.17 22.52 14.19
N VAL A 531 -26.51 23.80 14.10
CA VAL A 531 -25.58 24.88 13.78
C VAL A 531 -24.97 25.47 15.05
N SER A 532 -23.65 25.53 15.12
CA SER A 532 -22.91 26.07 16.26
C SER A 532 -22.95 27.60 16.29
N SER A 533 -22.42 28.21 17.35
CA SER A 533 -22.25 29.68 17.43
C SER A 533 -21.32 30.25 16.36
N THR A 534 -20.44 29.41 15.79
CA THR A 534 -19.51 29.78 14.72
C THR A 534 -19.99 29.28 13.35
N VAL A 535 -21.30 29.05 13.19
CA VAL A 535 -21.99 28.59 11.98
C VAL A 535 -21.62 27.19 11.47
N GLU A 536 -20.84 26.43 12.23
CA GLU A 536 -20.43 25.07 11.89
C GLU A 536 -21.53 24.04 12.17
N LEU A 537 -21.68 23.02 11.31
CA LEU A 537 -22.54 21.89 11.59
C LEU A 537 -21.87 20.91 12.57
N THR A 538 -22.56 20.66 13.68
CA THR A 538 -22.14 19.72 14.73
C THR A 538 -23.24 18.71 14.98
N ALA A 539 -22.88 17.49 15.40
CA ALA A 539 -23.84 16.42 15.70
C ALA A 539 -23.75 16.03 17.18
N ILE A 540 -24.02 16.98 18.08
CA ILE A 540 -23.85 16.81 19.53
C ILE A 540 -25.14 17.02 20.33
N ALA A 541 -26.17 17.60 19.72
CA ALA A 541 -27.37 18.03 20.42
C ALA A 541 -28.24 16.82 20.85
N PRO A 542 -28.66 16.73 22.12
CA PRO A 542 -29.54 15.64 22.59
C PRO A 542 -31.02 15.83 22.23
N GLY A 543 -31.39 17.03 21.79
CA GLY A 543 -32.77 17.39 21.44
C GLY A 543 -32.80 18.43 20.32
N ILE A 544 -34.00 18.73 19.83
CA ILE A 544 -34.22 19.64 18.70
C ILE A 544 -34.58 21.03 19.23
N THR A 545 -33.74 22.02 18.95
CA THR A 545 -34.03 23.45 19.11
C THR A 545 -34.08 24.14 17.74
N ASN A 546 -34.01 25.48 17.68
CA ASN A 546 -33.89 26.17 16.39
C ASN A 546 -32.56 25.89 15.67
N ALA A 547 -31.50 25.52 16.40
CA ALA A 547 -30.20 25.20 15.83
C ALA A 547 -30.21 23.88 15.03
N GLU A 548 -31.06 22.91 15.42
CA GLU A 548 -31.17 21.58 14.81
C GLU A 548 -32.25 21.49 13.73
N LYS A 549 -32.79 22.63 13.29
CA LYS A 549 -33.89 22.71 12.33
C LYS A 549 -33.42 23.31 11.02
N PHE A 550 -33.77 22.65 9.92
CA PHE A 550 -33.46 23.08 8.56
C PHE A 550 -34.72 23.05 7.70
N TYR A 551 -34.90 24.04 6.83
CA TYR A 551 -35.80 23.89 5.70
C TYR A 551 -35.10 23.12 4.58
N ARG A 552 -35.77 22.11 4.06
CA ARG A 552 -35.32 21.40 2.85
C ARG A 552 -35.75 22.18 1.63
N VAL A 553 -34.83 22.51 0.75
CA VAL A 553 -35.12 23.20 -0.52
C VAL A 553 -34.60 22.32 -1.65
N ASN A 554 -35.47 21.84 -2.53
CA ASN A 554 -34.98 21.10 -3.70
C ASN A 554 -34.21 22.06 -4.61
N VAL A 555 -33.16 21.61 -5.28
CA VAL A 555 -32.43 22.45 -6.24
C VAL A 555 -33.36 22.94 -7.36
N ALA A 556 -34.35 22.13 -7.75
CA ALA A 556 -35.40 22.51 -8.71
C ALA A 556 -36.35 23.60 -8.21
N ASP A 557 -36.32 23.94 -6.92
CA ASP A 557 -37.20 24.90 -6.24
C ASP A 557 -36.43 26.10 -5.65
N ALA A 558 -35.09 26.12 -5.78
CA ALA A 558 -34.23 27.21 -5.35
C ALA A 558 -33.97 28.23 -6.46
N ASN A 559 -33.66 29.47 -6.06
CA ASN A 559 -33.33 30.61 -6.91
C ASN A 559 -34.38 30.88 -8.01
N ARG A 560 -35.67 30.78 -7.66
CA ARG A 560 -36.79 30.93 -8.59
C ARG A 560 -37.32 32.36 -8.65
N THR A 561 -37.77 32.75 -9.82
CA THR A 561 -38.46 33.99 -10.10
C THR A 561 -39.94 33.70 -10.37
N LEU A 562 -40.80 34.63 -9.96
CA LEU A 562 -42.23 34.59 -10.26
C LEU A 562 -42.56 35.72 -11.23
N LYS A 563 -42.98 35.39 -12.45
CA LYS A 563 -43.37 36.39 -13.47
C LYS A 563 -44.86 36.37 -13.68
N ALA A 564 -45.56 37.47 -13.39
CA ALA A 564 -47.00 37.55 -13.59
C ALA A 564 -47.33 37.52 -15.09
N THR A 565 -48.19 36.59 -15.50
CA THR A 565 -48.52 36.40 -16.93
C THR A 565 -49.30 37.59 -17.51
N VAL A 566 -50.03 38.31 -16.66
CA VAL A 566 -50.94 39.40 -17.06
C VAL A 566 -50.25 40.69 -17.48
N ASN A 567 -49.01 40.91 -17.06
CA ASN A 567 -48.23 42.10 -17.44
C ASN A 567 -46.79 41.79 -17.83
N GLY A 568 -46.38 40.52 -17.77
CA GLY A 568 -45.03 40.09 -18.10
C GLY A 568 -43.95 40.66 -17.19
N ARG A 569 -44.28 41.03 -15.94
CA ARG A 569 -43.33 41.59 -14.96
C ARG A 569 -43.02 40.58 -13.86
N TYR A 570 -41.80 40.65 -13.32
CA TYR A 570 -41.37 39.87 -12.17
C TYR A 570 -41.96 40.43 -10.87
N VAL A 571 -42.38 39.53 -9.99
CA VAL A 571 -42.78 39.79 -8.62
C VAL A 571 -41.54 40.17 -7.82
N SER A 572 -41.59 41.32 -7.17
CA SER A 572 -40.49 41.87 -6.37
C SER A 572 -40.90 41.97 -4.90
N ALA A 573 -40.04 41.52 -3.99
CA ALA A 573 -40.10 41.84 -2.57
C ALA A 573 -39.58 43.27 -2.35
N GLU A 574 -40.46 44.23 -2.56
CA GLU A 574 -40.13 45.65 -2.66
C GLU A 574 -39.42 46.23 -1.44
N SER A 575 -38.54 47.21 -1.72
CA SER A 575 -37.82 47.97 -0.69
C SER A 575 -37.08 47.03 0.28
N ALA A 576 -36.34 46.07 -0.25
CA ALA A 576 -35.70 44.99 0.53
C ALA A 576 -36.71 44.22 1.42
N GLY A 577 -37.88 43.91 0.86
CA GLY A 577 -38.99 43.22 1.54
C GLY A 577 -39.68 44.00 2.65
N ALA A 578 -39.44 45.31 2.78
CA ALA A 578 -40.15 46.17 3.72
C ALA A 578 -41.56 46.56 3.23
N LYS A 579 -41.85 46.34 1.94
CA LYS A 579 -43.16 46.60 1.32
C LYS A 579 -43.78 45.32 0.78
N PRO A 580 -45.11 45.30 0.56
CA PRO A 580 -45.78 44.17 -0.06
C PRO A 580 -45.20 43.78 -1.42
N LEU A 581 -45.30 42.49 -1.75
CA LEU A 581 -44.87 41.95 -3.03
C LEU A 581 -45.72 42.53 -4.17
N ILE A 582 -45.09 42.91 -5.28
CA ILE A 582 -45.77 43.48 -6.46
C ILE A 582 -45.09 43.04 -7.76
N ALA A 583 -45.87 42.80 -8.81
CA ALA A 583 -45.36 42.39 -10.13
C ALA A 583 -45.05 43.60 -11.02
N ASN A 584 -43.92 44.28 -10.78
CA ASN A 584 -43.58 45.53 -11.50
C ASN A 584 -42.20 45.53 -12.19
N ARG A 585 -41.34 44.53 -11.95
CA ARG A 585 -39.96 44.53 -12.46
C ARG A 585 -39.83 43.95 -13.86
N ALA A 586 -38.99 44.56 -14.68
CA ALA A 586 -38.71 44.09 -16.05
C ALA A 586 -37.60 43.03 -16.08
N THR A 587 -36.67 43.08 -15.13
CA THR A 587 -35.53 42.17 -14.98
C THR A 587 -35.54 41.57 -13.58
N ALA A 588 -35.04 40.35 -13.45
CA ALA A 588 -34.89 39.70 -12.16
C ALA A 588 -33.52 40.01 -11.55
N GLY A 589 -33.50 40.33 -10.26
CA GLY A 589 -32.34 40.35 -9.38
C GLY A 589 -32.70 39.79 -8.00
N PRO A 590 -31.90 40.05 -6.95
CA PRO A 590 -32.11 39.46 -5.63
C PRO A 590 -33.49 39.73 -5.01
N TRP A 591 -34.16 40.83 -5.40
CA TRP A 591 -35.49 41.17 -4.89
C TRP A 591 -36.62 40.37 -5.56
N GLU A 592 -36.35 39.79 -6.72
CA GLU A 592 -37.29 39.00 -7.52
C GLU A 592 -37.03 37.48 -7.39
N THR A 593 -36.02 37.11 -6.60
CA THR A 593 -35.57 35.74 -6.39
C THR A 593 -36.12 35.18 -5.09
N PHE A 594 -36.67 33.98 -5.18
CA PHE A 594 -37.34 33.26 -4.11
C PHE A 594 -36.95 31.78 -4.11
N ASP A 595 -36.88 31.17 -2.94
CA ASP A 595 -36.82 29.72 -2.79
C ASP A 595 -38.17 29.18 -2.33
N LEU A 596 -38.56 28.01 -2.82
CA LEU A 596 -39.72 27.28 -2.30
C LEU A 596 -39.23 26.21 -1.33
N ALA A 597 -39.24 26.55 -0.04
CA ALA A 597 -38.89 25.64 1.04
C ALA A 597 -39.98 24.60 1.24
N ASP A 598 -39.64 23.31 1.20
CA ASP A 598 -40.60 22.23 1.40
C ASP A 598 -41.00 22.10 2.87
N LEU A 599 -42.28 22.33 3.16
CA LEU A 599 -42.88 22.25 4.49
C LEU A 599 -43.66 20.95 4.72
N GLY A 600 -43.70 20.06 3.73
CA GLY A 600 -44.40 18.77 3.78
C GLY A 600 -45.84 18.84 3.33
N SER A 601 -46.43 17.67 3.08
CA SER A 601 -47.84 17.54 2.63
C SER A 601 -48.18 18.40 1.40
N GLY A 602 -47.21 18.60 0.49
CA GLY A 602 -47.35 19.45 -0.70
C GLY A 602 -47.36 20.96 -0.41
N GLN A 603 -47.03 21.38 0.81
CA GLN A 603 -46.93 22.78 1.21
C GLN A 603 -45.51 23.29 1.08
N VAL A 604 -45.38 24.57 0.72
CA VAL A 604 -44.11 25.29 0.63
C VAL A 604 -44.16 26.61 1.39
N GLY A 605 -43.01 27.03 1.88
CA GLY A 605 -42.76 28.40 2.30
C GLY A 605 -42.04 29.14 1.18
N VAL A 606 -42.46 30.36 0.87
CA VAL A 606 -41.80 31.20 -0.14
C VAL A 606 -40.78 32.09 0.56
N PHE A 607 -39.49 31.80 0.41
CA PHE A 607 -38.38 32.50 1.06
C PHE A 607 -37.78 33.53 0.11
N ALA A 608 -37.80 34.82 0.48
CA ALA A 608 -37.32 35.91 -0.36
C ALA A 608 -35.83 36.20 -0.12
N HIS A 609 -35.04 36.23 -1.20
CA HIS A 609 -33.61 36.58 -1.15
C HIS A 609 -33.37 38.07 -0.90
N ALA A 610 -34.40 38.90 -1.05
CA ALA A 610 -34.33 40.34 -0.80
C ALA A 610 -33.90 40.67 0.64
N ASN A 611 -34.34 39.85 1.61
CA ASN A 611 -34.14 40.10 3.04
C ASN A 611 -34.06 38.83 3.89
N ASN A 612 -33.98 37.65 3.27
CA ASN A 612 -33.94 36.34 3.91
C ASN A 612 -35.14 36.08 4.83
N ARG A 613 -36.36 36.32 4.32
CA ARG A 613 -37.61 36.12 5.07
C ARG A 613 -38.68 35.42 4.26
N PHE A 614 -39.57 34.72 4.97
CA PHE A 614 -40.74 34.10 4.39
C PHE A 614 -41.84 35.12 4.08
N VAL A 615 -42.46 34.94 2.92
CA VAL A 615 -43.67 35.64 2.49
C VAL A 615 -44.85 35.22 3.36
N CYS A 616 -45.57 36.19 3.89
CA CYS A 616 -46.69 36.04 4.80
C CYS A 616 -48.01 36.46 4.15
N ALA A 617 -49.03 35.62 4.22
CA ALA A 617 -50.43 35.95 3.92
C ALA A 617 -51.12 36.47 5.19
N ASP A 618 -50.75 37.69 5.60
CA ASP A 618 -51.17 38.29 6.88
C ASP A 618 -52.70 38.51 6.96
N ASN A 619 -53.23 38.62 8.18
CA ASN A 619 -54.64 38.79 8.47
C ASN A 619 -55.52 37.75 7.74
N VAL A 620 -55.16 36.46 7.85
CA VAL A 620 -55.88 35.36 7.18
C VAL A 620 -55.91 35.55 5.64
N GLY A 621 -54.83 36.10 5.08
CA GLY A 621 -54.67 36.41 3.66
C GLY A 621 -55.52 37.58 3.14
N LEU A 622 -56.12 38.38 4.02
CA LEU A 622 -56.86 39.59 3.64
C LEU A 622 -55.93 40.80 3.38
N ASN A 623 -54.69 40.74 3.84
CA ASN A 623 -53.70 41.77 3.56
C ASN A 623 -52.79 41.37 2.38
N PRO A 624 -52.19 42.36 1.70
CA PRO A 624 -51.13 42.09 0.73
C PRO A 624 -49.99 41.23 1.28
N LEU A 625 -49.45 40.36 0.44
CA LEU A 625 -48.35 39.47 0.80
C LEU A 625 -47.06 40.27 1.06
N ILE A 626 -46.35 39.97 2.14
CA ILE A 626 -45.10 40.65 2.51
C ILE A 626 -44.06 39.66 3.05
N ALA A 627 -42.78 39.82 2.68
CA ALA A 627 -41.68 38.98 3.16
C ALA A 627 -41.14 39.49 4.52
N ASN A 628 -41.80 39.13 5.62
CA ASN A 628 -41.48 39.69 6.94
C ASN A 628 -41.34 38.65 8.07
N ARG A 629 -41.25 37.35 7.76
CA ARG A 629 -41.19 36.29 8.78
C ARG A 629 -39.87 35.55 8.76
N THR A 630 -39.32 35.28 9.95
CA THR A 630 -38.08 34.51 10.13
C THR A 630 -38.33 33.00 10.26
N SER A 631 -39.58 32.57 10.30
CA SER A 631 -39.98 31.16 10.31
C SER A 631 -41.33 30.99 9.63
N ALA A 632 -41.58 29.80 9.07
CA ALA A 632 -42.86 29.48 8.47
C ALA A 632 -43.87 29.03 9.54
N GLY A 633 -44.91 29.82 9.73
CA GLY A 633 -46.09 29.50 10.53
C GLY A 633 -47.30 29.18 9.65
N ALA A 634 -48.50 29.40 10.19
CA ALA A 634 -49.73 29.10 9.47
C ALA A 634 -49.97 30.04 8.26
N TRP A 635 -49.45 31.27 8.30
CA TRP A 635 -49.69 32.30 7.28
C TRP A 635 -48.65 32.29 6.17
N GLU A 636 -47.54 31.59 6.36
CA GLU A 636 -46.43 31.49 5.40
C GLU A 636 -46.48 30.22 4.56
N LYS A 637 -47.54 29.42 4.72
CA LYS A 637 -47.76 28.16 4.02
C LYS A 637 -48.57 28.37 2.75
N PHE A 638 -48.02 27.89 1.64
CA PHE A 638 -48.64 27.93 0.33
C PHE A 638 -48.66 26.53 -0.29
N THR A 639 -49.59 26.29 -1.21
CA THR A 639 -49.52 25.16 -2.12
C THR A 639 -49.23 25.68 -3.53
N VAL A 640 -48.44 24.91 -4.28
CA VAL A 640 -48.03 25.24 -5.65
C VAL A 640 -48.81 24.36 -6.61
N THR A 641 -49.60 24.98 -7.48
CA THR A 641 -50.31 24.29 -8.56
C THR A 641 -49.58 24.53 -9.87
N ARG A 642 -49.10 23.46 -10.53
CA ARG A 642 -48.60 23.52 -11.90
C ARG A 642 -49.78 23.31 -12.85
N ASN A 643 -50.11 24.34 -13.62
CA ASN A 643 -51.27 24.35 -14.51
C ASN A 643 -50.94 23.65 -15.84
N ALA A 644 -51.97 23.14 -16.53
CA ALA A 644 -51.82 22.45 -17.81
C ALA A 644 -51.24 23.34 -18.93
N ASP A 645 -51.38 24.67 -18.79
CA ASP A 645 -50.83 25.66 -19.72
C ASP A 645 -49.37 26.04 -19.43
N GLY A 646 -48.70 25.33 -18.52
CA GLY A 646 -47.31 25.58 -18.13
C GLY A 646 -47.12 26.72 -17.14
N THR A 647 -48.19 27.40 -16.73
CA THR A 647 -48.14 28.41 -15.66
C THR A 647 -48.19 27.76 -14.27
N THR A 648 -47.89 28.53 -13.24
CA THR A 648 -47.91 28.15 -11.84
C THR A 648 -48.83 29.10 -11.08
N SER A 649 -49.62 28.54 -10.15
CA SER A 649 -50.48 29.30 -9.25
C SER A 649 -50.14 28.97 -7.80
N LEU A 650 -50.06 30.01 -6.97
CA LEU A 650 -49.81 29.89 -5.54
C LEU A 650 -51.14 30.04 -4.79
N LYS A 651 -51.39 29.16 -3.82
CA LYS A 651 -52.60 29.21 -2.97
C LYS A 651 -52.20 29.26 -1.50
N ALA A 652 -52.59 30.31 -0.80
CA ALA A 652 -52.34 30.42 0.63
C ALA A 652 -53.18 29.39 1.39
N THR A 653 -52.56 28.61 2.27
CA THR A 653 -53.28 27.53 2.98
C THR A 653 -54.21 28.06 4.04
N ILE A 654 -53.90 29.24 4.62
CA ILE A 654 -54.66 29.81 5.74
C ILE A 654 -56.12 30.14 5.39
N ASN A 655 -56.38 30.59 4.16
CA ASN A 655 -57.71 30.98 3.70
C ASN A 655 -58.18 30.22 2.45
N SER A 656 -57.35 29.29 1.96
CA SER A 656 -57.61 28.52 0.75
C SER A 656 -57.89 29.39 -0.49
N ARG A 657 -57.24 30.54 -0.62
CA ARG A 657 -57.36 31.44 -1.78
C ARG A 657 -56.06 31.51 -2.59
N TYR A 658 -56.22 31.68 -3.89
CA TYR A 658 -55.13 31.90 -4.84
C TYR A 658 -54.59 33.32 -4.74
N VAL A 659 -53.27 33.42 -4.85
CA VAL A 659 -52.50 34.66 -4.93
C VAL A 659 -52.74 35.31 -6.29
N SER A 660 -53.10 36.59 -6.30
CA SER A 660 -53.49 37.33 -7.50
C SER A 660 -52.63 38.56 -7.72
N ALA A 661 -52.23 38.80 -8.97
CA ALA A 661 -51.63 40.03 -9.45
C ALA A 661 -52.73 41.01 -9.91
N ASP A 662 -53.47 41.57 -8.95
CA ASP A 662 -54.65 42.40 -9.19
C ASP A 662 -54.34 43.66 -10.02
N ASN A 663 -55.37 44.14 -10.72
CA ASN A 663 -55.30 45.33 -11.58
C ASN A 663 -54.13 45.27 -12.59
N VAL A 664 -54.02 44.13 -13.28
CA VAL A 664 -52.95 43.87 -14.27
C VAL A 664 -51.55 43.99 -13.63
N GLY A 665 -51.42 43.54 -12.39
CA GLY A 665 -50.18 43.54 -11.60
C GLY A 665 -49.70 44.90 -11.10
N THR A 666 -50.51 45.96 -11.20
CA THR A 666 -50.19 47.27 -10.62
C THR A 666 -50.49 47.36 -9.12
N ASN A 667 -51.30 46.45 -8.58
CA ASN A 667 -51.54 46.33 -7.15
C ASN A 667 -50.61 45.30 -6.51
N PRO A 668 -50.33 45.42 -5.20
CA PRO A 668 -49.70 44.36 -4.43
C PRO A 668 -50.41 43.00 -4.55
N LEU A 669 -49.62 41.93 -4.53
CA LEU A 669 -50.13 40.56 -4.55
C LEU A 669 -50.91 40.27 -3.27
N ILE A 670 -52.07 39.63 -3.41
CA ILE A 670 -52.95 39.26 -2.28
C ILE A 670 -53.59 37.89 -2.55
N ALA A 671 -53.82 37.09 -1.51
CA ALA A 671 -54.48 35.79 -1.60
C ALA A 671 -56.00 35.91 -1.44
N ASN A 672 -56.72 36.39 -2.47
CA ASN A 672 -58.15 36.71 -2.37
C ASN A 672 -59.05 35.92 -3.36
N ARG A 673 -58.50 35.06 -4.23
CA ARG A 673 -59.27 34.43 -5.33
C ARG A 673 -59.65 32.98 -5.04
N ALA A 674 -60.89 32.60 -5.33
CA ALA A 674 -61.37 31.23 -5.09
C ALA A 674 -60.97 30.25 -6.21
N THR A 675 -60.75 30.75 -7.42
CA THR A 675 -60.46 29.97 -8.63
C THR A 675 -59.27 30.56 -9.38
N ILE A 676 -58.58 29.74 -10.16
CA ILE A 676 -57.48 30.18 -11.03
C ILE A 676 -58.07 30.80 -12.30
N GLY A 677 -57.88 32.09 -12.49
CA GLY A 677 -58.19 32.87 -13.69
C GLY A 677 -56.91 33.43 -14.32
N LEU A 678 -57.00 34.64 -14.87
CA LEU A 678 -55.85 35.29 -15.54
C LEU A 678 -54.84 35.85 -14.53
N TRP A 679 -55.30 36.44 -13.42
CA TRP A 679 -54.46 37.17 -12.46
C TRP A 679 -53.70 36.26 -11.50
N GLU A 680 -54.07 34.99 -11.41
CA GLU A 680 -53.50 34.00 -10.49
C GLU A 680 -52.41 33.13 -11.14
N LYS A 681 -52.02 33.45 -12.38
CA LYS A 681 -51.05 32.69 -13.18
C LYS A 681 -49.71 33.39 -13.26
N PHE A 682 -48.67 32.67 -12.86
CA PHE A 682 -47.28 33.10 -12.89
C PHE A 682 -46.43 32.12 -13.68
N THR A 683 -45.37 32.57 -14.35
CA THR A 683 -44.30 31.69 -14.79
C THR A 683 -43.29 31.56 -13.66
N LEU A 684 -43.03 30.34 -13.20
CA LEU A 684 -41.97 30.02 -12.26
C LEU A 684 -40.74 29.59 -13.07
N ALA A 685 -39.67 30.36 -13.02
CA ALA A 685 -38.44 30.11 -13.80
C ALA A 685 -37.20 30.47 -12.98
N GLY A 686 -36.06 29.86 -13.29
CA GLY A 686 -34.79 30.16 -12.63
C GLY A 686 -33.65 29.41 -13.28
#